data_AF-A0AAY4CCR4-F1
#
_entry.id   AF-A0AAY4CCR4-F1
#
_cell.length_a   1.000
_cell.length_b   1.000
_cell.length_c   1.000
_cell.angle_alpha   90.00
_cell.angle_beta   90.00
_cell.angle_gamma   90.00
#
_symmetry.space_group_name_H-M   'P 1'
#
loop_
_entity.id
_entity.type
_entity.pdbx_description
1 polymer ?
#
loop_
_entity_poly.entity_id
_entity_poly.type
_entity_poly.pdbx_seq_one_letter_code
_entity_poly.pdbx_strand_id
1 'polypeptide(L)'
;MGKEEDYRALLSGLQKLDFRGPYTPSALTLTGSHAFPLAMNAKDQVLMAASRYGHGRIVVLGHEKCLEEFPDMVRNAVNWLKSSNSRSKVGINMSCNVVVKNLQSASIQAEVCAFRDELGVYVTDAYSVDPHTKDLVSFLKDGGGLLVVGQAWWWAKQNPEKNLLLEFPGNKVCNVAGIYFSEHYGELGTIPVPPQIPSSWLAVSTAIMEKEVDYRALLSGLQKLDFRGPYTPSALTLTGSHAFPLAMNAKGQVLMAASRYGHGRIVVLGHEKCLEEFPDMVRNAVNWLKSSNSRSKVGINMSCNVVVKNLQSASHQAEVCAFRDELGVYVTDAYSVGSYTRELVSFLKDGGGLLVVGQAWWWATQNQEKNLLVDFPGNKVCSVAGIYLSEHCGELGTIPVPPQIPSSWLAVSTGKNFKEDLETLLSGVSEFDTGDLVASQVLVHGPLSFPIGTTPDDRVFIAGAVYGQGRVIVLSHDRFLGCESMASFLINAIRWLDDGRSGLVGIGAHLDKAHKLLSNSKLTCQMTGFRKDLSVYVCTSYNDAQHNEILEFVAEGKGLLIGGHAWHWVRVNLGGNVMTEYPGNRLLNKMGLSILGNFLSSGLYKAPDIKQVSSESYHFRGLLRSIASNVLQGKSLTEQDERCLKKLSTECFQYLAMQPHECATYSSVVALLTSIVKEAGIPQVSPTNPIKSDKERFMLCVGAGLYKNSSDPEALLPCIIKEHPALPTVANASIYINVNIADEVQWISTGLYLSPGMKTQMTMPTQIVGKGWAIQIGCQTDDIGGADVLKRAPVVHELFPVEKERIQVWNLWGGLIYLVAPPNSREEGLKLVVQTAVRAPYFQSGKTGVQEWVSSIRSAPAPWAELEFENIIMTIQSEGIRGLERPDEVARLWDDIMRAVADLAAIPAKFPRKERFVADVQITAGFMHSGYPIMMLSQSGEELLNPEEIRKKGVWGQMHELGHNQQRDVWEFKPHTTECTCNLWALYVHDKVIKLDRTKAHEEMKPENRNKHIQEYVKGGRQLGKWTKWTALETFLQLQAKFGWSAFKKVFAAYHHMSNVPRDNQGKMNKYAETFSTVVNRNLAPFFKAWGWPIESAVEKKLSSLPEWSDHPMAQYA
;
A
#
# COMPACT_ATOMS: atom_id res chain seq x y z
N MET A 1 -0.02 37.85 18.96
CA MET A 1 -0.64 36.71 19.65
C MET A 1 -0.83 35.60 18.64
N GLY A 2 -0.34 34.41 18.96
CA GLY A 2 -0.31 33.29 18.02
C GLY A 2 -1.65 32.56 17.93
N LYS A 3 -1.89 31.82 16.83
CA LYS A 3 -3.05 30.92 16.64
C LYS A 3 -3.28 30.01 17.85
N GLU A 4 -2.19 29.64 18.53
CA GLU A 4 -2.19 28.78 19.69
C GLU A 4 -2.83 29.37 20.95
N GLU A 5 -2.61 30.67 21.18
CA GLU A 5 -3.24 31.37 22.30
C GLU A 5 -4.74 31.55 22.03
N ASP A 6 -5.10 31.85 20.79
CA ASP A 6 -6.49 31.99 20.36
C ASP A 6 -7.24 30.65 20.45
N TYR A 7 -6.61 29.56 20.02
CA TYR A 7 -7.16 28.20 20.13
C TYR A 7 -7.44 27.80 21.57
N ARG A 8 -6.48 28.02 22.48
CA ARG A 8 -6.66 27.72 23.91
C ARG A 8 -7.76 28.57 24.55
N ALA A 9 -7.85 29.85 24.17
CA ALA A 9 -8.91 30.72 24.65
C ALA A 9 -10.30 30.25 24.19
N LEU A 10 -10.42 29.83 22.92
CA LEU A 10 -11.67 29.37 22.33
C LEU A 10 -12.13 28.02 22.90
N LEU A 11 -11.22 27.10 23.18
CA LEU A 11 -11.55 25.75 23.65
C LEU A 11 -11.33 25.53 25.16
N SER A 12 -11.11 26.61 25.91
CA SER A 12 -10.88 26.58 27.35
C SER A 12 -12.01 25.83 28.09
N GLY A 13 -11.63 24.84 28.90
CA GLY A 13 -12.55 24.03 29.70
C GLY A 13 -13.25 22.89 28.94
N LEU A 14 -13.01 22.74 27.63
CA LEU A 14 -13.57 21.67 26.82
C LEU A 14 -12.59 20.50 26.69
N GLN A 15 -13.06 19.27 26.89
CA GLN A 15 -12.27 18.06 26.65
C GLN A 15 -12.62 17.38 25.32
N LYS A 16 -13.86 17.58 24.84
CA LYS A 16 -14.38 17.00 23.60
C LYS A 16 -15.56 17.80 23.09
N LEU A 17 -15.81 17.71 21.78
CA LEU A 17 -17.00 18.22 21.09
C LEU A 17 -17.71 17.03 20.45
N ASP A 18 -18.98 16.82 20.80
CA ASP A 18 -19.72 15.62 20.42
C ASP A 18 -20.80 15.92 19.38
N PHE A 19 -20.54 15.62 18.11
CA PHE A 19 -21.44 15.90 16.99
C PHE A 19 -22.41 14.74 16.70
N ARG A 20 -22.91 14.03 17.72
CA ARG A 20 -23.77 12.84 17.54
C ARG A 20 -25.28 13.15 17.50
N GLY A 21 -25.67 14.41 17.42
CA GLY A 21 -27.08 14.82 17.31
C GLY A 21 -27.71 14.53 15.93
N PRO A 22 -29.03 14.70 15.77
CA PRO A 22 -29.78 14.41 14.54
C PRO A 22 -29.61 15.49 13.46
N TYR A 23 -28.40 16.03 13.30
CA TYR A 23 -28.09 17.09 12.34
C TYR A 23 -26.71 16.83 11.70
N THR A 24 -26.49 17.36 10.51
CA THR A 24 -25.24 17.16 9.77
C THR A 24 -24.59 18.50 9.47
N PRO A 25 -23.44 18.83 10.09
CA PRO A 25 -22.74 20.07 9.78
C PRO A 25 -22.18 20.06 8.36
N SER A 26 -22.02 21.23 7.76
CA SER A 26 -21.14 21.42 6.61
C SER A 26 -19.68 21.31 7.06
N ALA A 27 -18.86 20.60 6.29
CA ALA A 27 -17.43 20.75 6.40
C ALA A 27 -17.01 22.18 5.97
N LEU A 28 -15.98 22.70 6.62
CA LEU A 28 -15.40 24.02 6.36
C LEU A 28 -14.05 23.85 5.65
N THR A 29 -13.76 24.79 4.75
CA THR A 29 -12.49 24.89 4.03
C THR A 29 -11.74 26.12 4.52
N LEU A 30 -10.47 25.96 4.89
CA LEU A 30 -9.63 27.04 5.43
C LEU A 30 -8.57 27.44 4.41
N THR A 31 -8.58 28.68 3.95
CA THR A 31 -7.62 29.21 2.95
C THR A 31 -6.80 30.37 3.47
N GLY A 32 -7.21 30.98 4.60
CA GLY A 32 -6.57 32.17 5.15
C GLY A 32 -5.33 31.82 5.98
N SER A 33 -4.25 32.58 5.82
CA SER A 33 -3.04 32.43 6.64
C SER A 33 -3.29 32.60 8.14
N HIS A 34 -4.36 33.29 8.52
CA HIS A 34 -4.82 33.47 9.91
C HIS A 34 -5.92 32.51 10.33
N ALA A 35 -6.47 31.70 9.41
CA ALA A 35 -7.50 30.72 9.72
C ALA A 35 -6.88 29.48 10.37
N PHE A 36 -7.63 28.87 11.29
CA PHE A 36 -7.23 27.62 11.95
C PHE A 36 -8.46 26.81 12.40
N PRO A 37 -8.34 25.47 12.39
CA PRO A 37 -9.43 24.60 12.81
C PRO A 37 -9.59 24.62 14.33
N LEU A 38 -10.84 24.61 14.79
CA LEU A 38 -11.24 24.43 16.20
C LEU A 38 -11.71 23.01 16.47
N ALA A 39 -12.34 22.38 15.47
CA ALA A 39 -12.77 20.99 15.52
C ALA A 39 -12.52 20.35 14.15
N MET A 40 -11.70 19.30 14.10
CA MET A 40 -11.45 18.50 12.90
C MET A 40 -11.72 17.03 13.22
N ASN A 41 -12.52 16.36 12.39
CA ASN A 41 -12.87 14.96 12.62
C ASN A 41 -11.76 14.02 12.13
N ALA A 42 -11.95 12.71 12.32
CA ALA A 42 -10.96 11.69 11.94
C ALA A 42 -10.76 11.53 10.42
N LYS A 43 -11.60 12.16 9.59
CA LYS A 43 -11.46 12.25 8.13
C LYS A 43 -10.83 13.57 7.69
N ASP A 44 -10.17 14.26 8.63
CA ASP A 44 -9.55 15.57 8.43
C ASP A 44 -10.52 16.67 7.95
N GLN A 45 -11.82 16.52 8.20
CA GLN A 45 -12.82 17.53 7.86
C GLN A 45 -12.96 18.54 9.00
N VAL A 46 -12.83 19.83 8.70
CA VAL A 46 -13.01 20.91 9.68
C VAL A 46 -14.50 21.17 9.88
N LEU A 47 -15.00 21.13 11.11
CA LEU A 47 -16.41 21.39 11.43
C LEU A 47 -16.63 22.75 12.11
N MET A 48 -15.57 23.28 12.72
CA MET A 48 -15.53 24.60 13.35
C MET A 48 -14.18 25.24 13.10
N ALA A 49 -14.16 26.55 12.84
CA ALA A 49 -12.93 27.27 12.56
C ALA A 49 -12.97 28.71 13.10
N ALA A 50 -11.79 29.28 13.33
CA ALA A 50 -11.62 30.68 13.68
C ALA A 50 -10.58 31.34 12.78
N SER A 51 -10.69 32.65 12.63
CA SER A 51 -9.72 33.46 11.90
C SER A 51 -9.75 34.92 12.37
N ARG A 52 -8.78 35.69 11.86
CA ARG A 52 -8.67 37.14 12.04
C ARG A 52 -8.72 37.81 10.67
N TYR A 53 -9.39 38.95 10.60
CA TYR A 53 -9.44 39.77 9.39
C TYR A 53 -9.42 41.25 9.77
N GLY A 54 -8.47 42.01 9.22
CA GLY A 54 -8.21 43.38 9.66
C GLY A 54 -7.91 43.42 11.17
N HIS A 55 -8.67 44.24 11.91
CA HIS A 55 -8.61 44.31 13.37
C HIS A 55 -9.61 43.38 14.07
N GLY A 56 -10.56 42.77 13.35
CA GLY A 56 -11.61 41.94 13.93
C GLY A 56 -11.32 40.44 13.89
N ARG A 57 -12.31 39.70 14.36
CA ARG A 57 -12.22 38.26 14.64
C ARG A 57 -13.48 37.55 14.20
N ILE A 58 -13.34 36.34 13.68
CA ILE A 58 -14.47 35.53 13.22
C ILE A 58 -14.37 34.09 13.73
N VAL A 59 -15.52 33.53 14.10
CA VAL A 59 -15.71 32.11 14.36
C VAL A 59 -16.83 31.59 13.46
N VAL A 60 -16.61 30.42 12.86
CA VAL A 60 -17.54 29.79 11.91
C VAL A 60 -17.86 28.38 12.38
N LEU A 61 -19.14 28.04 12.50
CA LEU A 61 -19.61 26.70 12.87
C LEU A 61 -20.45 26.10 11.74
N GLY A 62 -20.18 24.86 11.35
CA GLY A 62 -20.82 24.19 10.21
C GLY A 62 -22.31 23.88 10.35
N HIS A 63 -22.99 24.27 11.43
CA HIS A 63 -24.44 24.07 11.60
C HIS A 63 -25.01 25.00 12.68
N GLU A 64 -26.27 25.45 12.58
CA GLU A 64 -26.85 26.30 13.64
C GLU A 64 -27.07 25.55 14.96
N LYS A 65 -27.34 24.24 14.91
CA LYS A 65 -27.46 23.38 16.11
C LYS A 65 -26.23 23.37 17.02
N CYS A 66 -25.04 23.71 16.49
CA CYS A 66 -23.84 23.87 17.29
C CYS A 66 -24.00 24.95 18.39
N LEU A 67 -24.90 25.92 18.18
CA LEU A 67 -25.21 26.96 19.15
C LEU A 67 -25.90 26.43 20.42
N GLU A 68 -26.67 25.36 20.28
CA GLU A 68 -27.42 24.71 21.37
C GLU A 68 -26.56 23.68 22.08
N GLU A 69 -25.82 22.87 21.30
CA GLU A 69 -25.10 21.71 21.82
C GLU A 69 -23.77 22.05 22.48
N PHE A 70 -23.15 23.19 22.13
CA PHE A 70 -21.85 23.60 22.66
C PHE A 70 -21.90 24.97 23.35
N PRO A 71 -22.70 25.15 24.42
CA PRO A 71 -22.92 26.45 25.05
C PRO A 71 -21.63 27.08 25.62
N ASP A 72 -20.72 26.26 26.15
CA ASP A 72 -19.44 26.73 26.67
C ASP A 72 -18.49 27.16 25.54
N MET A 73 -18.49 26.45 24.41
CA MET A 73 -17.75 26.85 23.20
C MET A 73 -18.26 28.19 22.66
N VAL A 74 -19.57 28.36 22.59
CA VAL A 74 -20.20 29.61 22.13
C VAL A 74 -19.86 30.76 23.08
N ARG A 75 -19.86 30.54 24.39
CA ARG A 75 -19.45 31.53 25.39
C ARG A 75 -18.00 31.95 25.21
N ASN A 76 -17.09 30.99 25.05
CA ASN A 76 -15.68 31.25 24.79
C ASN A 76 -15.49 32.03 23.48
N ALA A 77 -16.21 31.65 22.42
CA ALA A 77 -16.22 32.35 21.15
C ALA A 77 -16.66 33.81 21.32
N VAL A 78 -17.81 34.09 21.95
CA VAL A 78 -18.29 35.46 22.16
C VAL A 78 -17.31 36.29 22.98
N ASN A 79 -16.69 35.73 24.02
CA ASN A 79 -15.68 36.43 24.82
C ASN A 79 -14.40 36.72 24.02
N TRP A 80 -13.94 35.75 23.23
CA TRP A 80 -12.78 35.91 22.36
C TRP A 80 -13.05 36.98 21.29
N LEU A 81 -14.24 36.99 20.70
CA LEU A 81 -14.71 37.97 19.71
C LEU A 81 -14.84 39.39 20.27
N LYS A 82 -15.18 39.56 21.56
CA LYS A 82 -15.24 40.87 22.22
C LYS A 82 -13.86 41.54 22.38
N SER A 83 -12.82 40.73 22.58
CA SER A 83 -11.50 41.21 23.00
C SER A 83 -10.73 42.02 21.93
N SER A 84 -11.33 42.31 20.78
CA SER A 84 -10.81 43.24 19.76
C SER A 84 -11.45 44.63 19.78
N ASN A 85 -12.51 44.88 20.57
CA ASN A 85 -13.34 46.08 20.42
C ASN A 85 -13.64 46.81 21.75
N SER A 86 -13.77 48.15 21.71
CA SER A 86 -14.19 48.99 22.86
C SER A 86 -15.71 49.02 23.08
N ARG A 87 -16.48 48.41 22.16
CA ARG A 87 -17.94 48.33 22.16
C ARG A 87 -18.41 47.05 22.89
N SER A 88 -19.27 47.19 23.89
CA SER A 88 -19.65 46.08 24.80
C SER A 88 -20.90 45.30 24.39
N LYS A 89 -21.68 45.76 23.40
CA LYS A 89 -22.98 45.18 23.04
C LYS A 89 -22.84 43.96 22.13
N VAL A 90 -23.54 42.87 22.47
CA VAL A 90 -23.65 41.66 21.64
C VAL A 90 -25.03 41.64 20.99
N GLY A 91 -25.08 41.76 19.66
CA GLY A 91 -26.30 41.60 18.89
C GLY A 91 -26.46 40.16 18.42
N ILE A 92 -27.67 39.64 18.48
CA ILE A 92 -28.01 38.28 18.04
C ILE A 92 -29.11 38.37 17.00
N ASN A 93 -28.89 37.81 15.82
CA ASN A 93 -29.94 37.68 14.82
C ASN A 93 -31.10 36.84 15.38
N MET A 94 -32.33 37.17 15.00
CA MET A 94 -33.53 36.45 15.46
C MET A 94 -33.45 34.93 15.22
N SER A 95 -32.79 34.47 14.15
CA SER A 95 -32.57 33.05 13.84
C SER A 95 -31.66 32.32 14.84
N CYS A 96 -30.82 33.05 15.58
CA CYS A 96 -29.86 32.54 16.56
C CYS A 96 -30.30 32.80 18.01
N ASN A 97 -31.58 33.13 18.24
CA ASN A 97 -32.10 33.54 19.55
C ASN A 97 -31.88 32.50 20.68
N VAL A 98 -31.64 31.24 20.33
CA VAL A 98 -31.43 30.14 21.27
C VAL A 98 -30.21 30.35 22.18
N VAL A 99 -29.25 31.15 21.70
CA VAL A 99 -28.02 31.48 22.44
C VAL A 99 -28.25 32.52 23.54
N VAL A 100 -29.33 33.32 23.46
CA VAL A 100 -29.58 34.45 24.39
C VAL A 100 -29.60 33.97 25.85
N LYS A 101 -30.32 32.89 26.13
CA LYS A 101 -30.41 32.33 27.50
C LYS A 101 -29.06 31.85 28.02
N ASN A 102 -28.25 31.23 27.14
CA ASN A 102 -26.92 30.71 27.47
C ASN A 102 -25.89 31.82 27.73
N LEU A 103 -26.03 32.97 27.06
CA LEU A 103 -25.17 34.13 27.29
C LEU A 103 -25.62 34.94 28.51
N GLN A 104 -26.92 35.08 28.74
CA GLN A 104 -27.46 35.75 29.93
C GLN A 104 -27.07 35.04 31.22
N SER A 105 -27.11 33.70 31.25
CA SER A 105 -26.64 32.91 32.40
C SER A 105 -25.13 33.07 32.68
N ALA A 106 -24.38 33.54 31.68
CA ALA A 106 -22.96 33.87 31.78
C ALA A 106 -22.68 35.36 32.02
N SER A 107 -23.69 36.15 32.40
CA SER A 107 -23.61 37.61 32.60
C SER A 107 -23.17 38.40 31.36
N ILE A 108 -23.38 37.85 30.15
CA ILE A 108 -23.16 38.56 28.88
C ILE A 108 -24.47 39.22 28.47
N GLN A 109 -24.50 40.56 28.47
CA GLN A 109 -25.63 41.33 27.94
C GLN A 109 -25.70 41.16 26.42
N ALA A 110 -26.74 40.47 25.95
CA ALA A 110 -27.03 40.28 24.53
C ALA A 110 -28.47 40.67 24.23
N GLU A 111 -28.68 41.29 23.08
CA GLU A 111 -29.99 41.71 22.58
C GLU A 111 -30.29 41.05 21.24
N VAL A 112 -31.55 40.68 21.02
CA VAL A 112 -32.00 40.19 19.71
C VAL A 112 -32.30 41.40 18.82
N CYS A 113 -31.50 41.60 17.77
CA CYS A 113 -31.63 42.75 16.89
C CYS A 113 -31.12 42.44 15.47
N ALA A 114 -31.53 43.27 14.50
CA ALA A 114 -30.87 43.33 13.20
C ALA A 114 -29.44 43.88 13.34
N PHE A 115 -28.59 43.62 12.36
CA PHE A 115 -27.24 44.13 12.34
C PHE A 115 -27.23 45.67 12.33
N ARG A 116 -26.32 46.27 13.10
CA ARG A 116 -26.01 47.70 13.11
C ARG A 116 -24.56 47.90 13.57
N ASP A 117 -23.91 48.91 13.03
CA ASP A 117 -22.46 49.08 13.18
C ASP A 117 -22.01 49.38 14.63
N GLU A 118 -22.92 49.83 15.50
CA GLU A 118 -22.64 50.12 16.92
C GLU A 118 -22.37 48.88 17.79
N LEU A 119 -22.62 47.68 17.27
CA LEU A 119 -22.39 46.43 18.00
C LEU A 119 -20.89 46.17 18.20
N GLY A 120 -20.54 45.39 19.22
CA GLY A 120 -19.18 44.88 19.43
C GLY A 120 -18.99 43.47 18.85
N VAL A 121 -20.02 42.63 19.02
CA VAL A 121 -20.11 41.28 18.45
C VAL A 121 -21.48 41.08 17.83
N TYR A 122 -21.54 40.40 16.68
CA TYR A 122 -22.78 39.97 16.05
C TYR A 122 -22.79 38.46 15.83
N VAL A 123 -23.88 37.80 16.24
CA VAL A 123 -24.12 36.36 16.04
C VAL A 123 -25.23 36.20 15.01
N THR A 124 -24.97 35.49 13.93
CA THR A 124 -25.92 35.33 12.83
C THR A 124 -25.79 33.97 12.16
N ASP A 125 -26.87 33.52 11.52
CA ASP A 125 -26.78 32.40 10.60
C ASP A 125 -26.19 32.83 9.25
N ALA A 126 -25.68 31.85 8.51
CA ALA A 126 -25.00 32.01 7.24
C ALA A 126 -25.94 32.42 6.10
N TYR A 127 -27.25 32.36 6.24
CA TYR A 127 -28.21 32.77 5.21
C TYR A 127 -28.62 34.23 5.37
N SER A 128 -28.71 34.72 6.61
CA SER A 128 -29.16 36.08 6.95
C SER A 128 -28.13 37.18 6.76
N VAL A 129 -26.92 36.86 6.29
CA VAL A 129 -25.84 37.84 6.09
C VAL A 129 -25.97 38.64 4.78
N ASP A 130 -26.69 38.12 3.77
CA ASP A 130 -26.72 38.70 2.42
C ASP A 130 -27.08 40.19 2.39
N PRO A 131 -28.14 40.66 3.11
CA PRO A 131 -28.55 42.07 3.10
C PRO A 131 -27.50 43.04 3.65
N HIS A 132 -26.54 42.55 4.42
CA HIS A 132 -25.53 43.35 5.13
C HIS A 132 -24.09 42.96 4.76
N THR A 133 -23.88 42.24 3.66
CA THR A 133 -22.57 41.65 3.32
C THR A 133 -21.42 42.66 3.38
N LYS A 134 -21.58 43.85 2.77
CA LYS A 134 -20.54 44.88 2.75
C LYS A 134 -20.29 45.47 4.14
N ASP A 135 -21.35 45.71 4.90
CA ASP A 135 -21.28 46.32 6.22
C ASP A 135 -20.66 45.35 7.23
N LEU A 136 -21.00 44.06 7.16
CA LEU A 136 -20.40 43.00 7.99
C LEU A 136 -18.92 42.80 7.69
N VAL A 137 -18.50 42.87 6.42
CA VAL A 137 -17.08 42.81 6.04
C VAL A 137 -16.33 44.04 6.56
N SER A 138 -16.91 45.25 6.47
CA SER A 138 -16.32 46.47 7.04
C SER A 138 -16.23 46.38 8.56
N PHE A 139 -17.32 45.98 9.21
CA PHE A 139 -17.40 45.75 10.65
C PHE A 139 -16.32 44.80 11.15
N LEU A 140 -16.12 43.67 10.45
CA LEU A 140 -15.06 42.72 10.76
C LEU A 140 -13.67 43.35 10.55
N LYS A 141 -13.47 44.09 9.46
CA LYS A 141 -12.20 44.78 9.19
C LYS A 141 -11.85 45.81 10.27
N ASP A 142 -12.84 46.50 10.82
CA ASP A 142 -12.71 47.63 11.73
C ASP A 142 -12.61 47.22 13.22
N GLY A 143 -12.61 45.92 13.54
CA GLY A 143 -12.44 45.41 14.91
C GLY A 143 -13.63 44.66 15.48
N GLY A 144 -14.73 44.58 14.73
CA GLY A 144 -15.93 43.81 15.08
C GLY A 144 -15.68 42.31 15.22
N GLY A 145 -16.48 41.67 16.07
CA GLY A 145 -16.48 40.22 16.24
C GLY A 145 -17.68 39.57 15.56
N LEU A 146 -17.46 38.52 14.76
CA LEU A 146 -18.54 37.82 14.05
C LEU A 146 -18.56 36.33 14.41
N LEU A 147 -19.74 35.81 14.78
CA LEU A 147 -19.99 34.37 14.90
C LEU A 147 -21.03 33.97 13.84
N VAL A 148 -20.61 33.19 12.86
CA VAL A 148 -21.45 32.73 11.74
C VAL A 148 -21.72 31.24 11.86
N VAL A 149 -22.97 30.82 11.70
CA VAL A 149 -23.36 29.41 11.77
C VAL A 149 -24.21 28.99 10.58
N GLY A 150 -24.06 27.77 10.07
CA GLY A 150 -25.01 27.24 9.07
C GLY A 150 -24.45 26.13 8.18
N GLN A 151 -25.30 25.59 7.31
CA GLN A 151 -25.02 24.40 6.49
C GLN A 151 -25.15 24.69 5.00
N ALA A 152 -24.03 24.94 4.33
CA ALA A 152 -24.03 25.24 2.90
C ALA A 152 -24.41 24.04 2.02
N TRP A 153 -24.24 22.78 2.46
CA TRP A 153 -24.64 21.60 1.67
C TRP A 153 -26.14 21.60 1.34
N TRP A 154 -26.98 22.07 2.25
CA TRP A 154 -28.43 22.16 2.01
C TRP A 154 -28.75 23.25 0.98
N TRP A 155 -28.04 24.38 1.06
CA TRP A 155 -28.16 25.45 0.08
C TRP A 155 -27.71 25.01 -1.32
N ALA A 156 -26.59 24.29 -1.40
CA ALA A 156 -26.06 23.72 -2.65
C ALA A 156 -27.08 22.80 -3.31
N LYS A 157 -27.70 21.93 -2.51
CA LYS A 157 -28.74 21.01 -2.99
C LYS A 157 -29.95 21.74 -3.56
N GLN A 158 -30.30 22.90 -3.00
CA GLN A 158 -31.42 23.71 -3.50
C GLN A 158 -31.04 24.61 -4.69
N ASN A 159 -29.74 24.85 -4.92
CA ASN A 159 -29.24 25.73 -5.98
C ASN A 159 -28.09 25.04 -6.75
N PRO A 160 -28.32 23.89 -7.39
CA PRO A 160 -27.26 23.09 -8.02
C PRO A 160 -26.54 23.82 -9.17
N GLU A 161 -27.16 24.84 -9.75
CA GLU A 161 -26.61 25.67 -10.82
C GLU A 161 -25.75 26.84 -10.32
N LYS A 162 -25.78 27.13 -9.01
CA LYS A 162 -25.08 28.30 -8.42
C LYS A 162 -23.78 27.90 -7.75
N ASN A 163 -22.80 28.78 -7.83
CA ASN A 163 -21.49 28.53 -7.23
C ASN A 163 -21.55 28.74 -5.70
N LEU A 164 -21.54 27.66 -4.93
CA LEU A 164 -21.60 27.73 -3.46
C LEU A 164 -20.49 28.57 -2.81
N LEU A 165 -19.27 28.59 -3.36
CA LEU A 165 -18.18 29.38 -2.78
C LEU A 165 -18.36 30.90 -3.01
N LEU A 166 -19.03 31.31 -4.09
CA LEU A 166 -19.21 32.71 -4.48
C LEU A 166 -20.60 33.26 -4.11
N GLU A 167 -21.62 32.42 -4.17
CA GLU A 167 -23.02 32.84 -4.14
C GLU A 167 -23.73 32.45 -2.85
N PHE A 168 -23.21 31.49 -2.07
CA PHE A 168 -23.74 31.20 -0.74
C PHE A 168 -23.54 32.43 0.17
N PRO A 169 -24.60 32.99 0.78
CA PRO A 169 -24.48 34.24 1.54
C PRO A 169 -23.40 34.20 2.62
N GLY A 170 -23.29 33.09 3.36
CA GLY A 170 -22.30 32.92 4.42
C GLY A 170 -20.86 33.00 3.89
N ASN A 171 -20.63 32.47 2.69
CA ASN A 171 -19.33 32.53 2.05
C ASN A 171 -18.99 33.94 1.57
N LYS A 172 -19.96 34.79 1.20
CA LYS A 172 -19.70 36.19 0.81
C LYS A 172 -19.09 37.02 1.94
N VAL A 173 -19.34 36.66 3.20
CA VAL A 173 -18.76 37.31 4.38
C VAL A 173 -17.56 36.53 4.95
N CYS A 174 -17.64 35.21 5.07
CA CYS A 174 -16.57 34.42 5.71
C CYS A 174 -15.29 34.33 4.85
N ASN A 175 -15.41 34.46 3.52
CA ASN A 175 -14.27 34.34 2.59
C ASN A 175 -13.14 35.32 2.90
N VAL A 176 -13.44 36.53 3.40
CA VAL A 176 -12.42 37.57 3.62
C VAL A 176 -11.45 37.17 4.73
N ALA A 177 -11.92 36.32 5.65
CA ALA A 177 -11.13 35.73 6.71
C ALA A 177 -10.56 34.35 6.35
N GLY A 178 -10.77 33.90 5.11
CA GLY A 178 -10.27 32.62 4.60
C GLY A 178 -10.93 31.40 5.22
N ILE A 179 -12.23 31.48 5.52
CA ILE A 179 -13.05 30.33 5.92
C ILE A 179 -14.23 30.23 4.96
N TYR A 180 -14.48 29.04 4.43
CA TYR A 180 -15.63 28.76 3.56
C TYR A 180 -16.43 27.60 4.11
N PHE A 181 -17.75 27.70 4.03
CA PHE A 181 -18.62 26.53 4.09
C PHE A 181 -18.52 25.75 2.79
N SER A 182 -18.48 24.42 2.86
CA SER A 182 -18.48 23.52 1.71
C SER A 182 -19.82 22.80 1.53
N GLU A 183 -20.00 22.22 0.35
CA GLU A 183 -21.14 21.34 0.03
C GLU A 183 -21.03 19.95 0.66
N HIS A 184 -19.90 19.62 1.29
CA HIS A 184 -19.67 18.31 1.87
C HIS A 184 -20.28 18.20 3.27
N TYR A 185 -20.89 17.06 3.52
CA TYR A 185 -21.34 16.65 4.83
C TYR A 185 -20.12 16.44 5.75
N GLY A 186 -20.13 17.09 6.90
CA GLY A 186 -19.24 16.79 8.01
C GLY A 186 -19.68 15.49 8.68
N GLU A 187 -18.79 14.51 8.72
CA GLU A 187 -19.09 13.24 9.38
C GLU A 187 -19.23 13.45 10.90
N LEU A 188 -20.30 12.87 11.44
CA LEU A 188 -20.66 12.92 12.85
C LEU A 188 -19.69 12.08 13.68
N GLY A 189 -19.32 12.60 14.85
CA GLY A 189 -18.43 11.90 15.75
C GLY A 189 -18.07 12.74 16.96
N THR A 190 -17.37 12.11 17.90
CA THR A 190 -16.81 12.81 19.05
C THR A 190 -15.39 13.25 18.73
N ILE A 191 -15.15 14.56 18.72
CA ILE A 191 -13.86 15.18 18.44
C ILE A 191 -13.17 15.51 19.76
N PRO A 192 -12.02 14.91 20.10
CA PRO A 192 -11.25 15.31 21.28
C PRO A 192 -10.71 16.73 21.08
N VAL A 193 -10.65 17.52 22.16
CA VAL A 193 -10.03 18.85 22.16
C VAL A 193 -8.58 18.70 22.60
N PRO A 194 -7.59 18.76 21.69
CA PRO A 194 -6.19 18.70 22.06
C PRO A 194 -5.73 19.98 22.80
N PRO A 195 -4.66 19.92 23.62
CA PRO A 195 -4.13 21.07 24.35
C PRO A 195 -3.46 22.14 23.46
N GLN A 196 -3.16 21.78 22.22
CA GLN A 196 -2.63 22.64 21.16
C GLN A 196 -3.17 22.19 19.79
N ILE A 197 -3.13 23.07 18.79
CA ILE A 197 -3.45 22.76 17.40
C ILE A 197 -2.46 21.68 16.91
N PRO A 198 -2.94 20.49 16.52
CA PRO A 198 -2.07 19.45 15.96
C PRO A 198 -1.38 19.92 14.68
N SER A 199 -0.10 19.62 14.51
CA SER A 199 0.66 19.93 13.28
C SER A 199 0.08 19.24 12.05
N SER A 200 -0.50 18.06 12.21
CA SER A 200 -1.23 17.34 11.15
C SER A 200 -2.47 18.10 10.67
N TRP A 201 -3.20 18.79 11.57
CA TRP A 201 -4.36 19.60 11.18
C TRP A 201 -3.94 20.80 10.32
N LEU A 202 -2.75 21.35 10.57
CA LEU A 202 -2.17 22.42 9.77
C LEU A 202 -1.65 21.90 8.41
N ALA A 203 -1.06 20.71 8.37
CA ALA A 203 -0.47 20.08 7.17
C ALA A 203 -1.50 19.53 6.17
N VAL A 204 -2.55 18.84 6.64
CA VAL A 204 -3.65 18.37 5.77
C VAL A 204 -4.40 19.55 5.16
N SER A 205 -4.47 20.67 5.88
CA SER A 205 -5.01 21.92 5.37
C SER A 205 -4.15 22.59 4.28
N THR A 206 -2.91 22.16 4.04
CA THR A 206 -1.99 22.87 3.11
C THR A 206 -1.85 22.15 1.77
N ALA A 207 -1.61 20.83 1.73
CA ALA A 207 -1.18 20.14 0.48
C ALA A 207 -2.30 19.83 -0.53
N ILE A 208 -3.46 19.32 -0.09
CA ILE A 208 -4.64 19.07 -0.97
C ILE A 208 -5.31 20.40 -1.36
N MET A 209 -5.23 21.40 -0.47
CA MET A 209 -5.80 22.73 -0.70
C MET A 209 -5.01 23.56 -1.69
N GLU A 210 -3.69 23.45 -1.77
CA GLU A 210 -2.89 24.31 -2.66
C GLU A 210 -3.24 24.13 -4.15
N LYS A 211 -3.36 22.89 -4.65
CA LYS A 211 -3.66 22.66 -6.08
C LYS A 211 -5.09 23.02 -6.45
N GLU A 212 -6.05 22.70 -5.58
CA GLU A 212 -7.46 23.06 -5.81
C GLU A 212 -7.68 24.56 -5.67
N VAL A 213 -6.98 25.22 -4.74
CA VAL A 213 -6.95 26.69 -4.64
C VAL A 213 -6.30 27.30 -5.88
N ASP A 214 -5.17 26.76 -6.34
CA ASP A 214 -4.47 27.23 -7.53
C ASP A 214 -5.36 27.05 -8.78
N TYR A 215 -6.01 25.90 -8.94
CA TYR A 215 -6.95 25.61 -10.02
C TYR A 215 -8.15 26.57 -10.02
N ARG A 216 -8.78 26.79 -8.86
CA ARG A 216 -9.91 27.72 -8.73
C ARG A 216 -9.49 29.17 -8.95
N ALA A 217 -8.29 29.57 -8.51
CA ALA A 217 -7.76 30.90 -8.77
C ALA A 217 -7.51 31.11 -10.27
N LEU A 218 -6.95 30.12 -10.95
CA LEU A 218 -6.68 30.14 -12.39
C LEU A 218 -7.97 30.16 -13.22
N LEU A 219 -8.98 29.37 -12.85
CA LEU A 219 -10.23 29.24 -13.61
C LEU A 219 -11.38 30.09 -13.07
N SER A 220 -11.10 31.03 -12.17
CA SER A 220 -12.10 31.89 -11.55
C SER A 220 -12.93 32.64 -12.59
N GLY A 221 -14.26 32.56 -12.48
CA GLY A 221 -15.21 33.20 -13.39
C GLY A 221 -15.43 32.51 -14.74
N LEU A 222 -14.74 31.38 -15.01
CA LEU A 222 -14.91 30.62 -16.24
C LEU A 222 -15.84 29.42 -16.02
N GLN A 223 -16.82 29.24 -16.91
CA GLN A 223 -17.71 28.06 -16.90
C GLN A 223 -17.33 27.03 -17.96
N LYS A 224 -16.72 27.48 -19.06
CA LYS A 224 -16.30 26.64 -20.18
C LYS A 224 -15.18 27.31 -20.96
N LEU A 225 -14.36 26.51 -21.63
CA LEU A 225 -13.33 26.92 -22.57
C LEU A 225 -13.67 26.33 -23.93
N ASP A 226 -13.89 27.18 -24.94
CA ASP A 226 -14.34 26.76 -26.26
C ASP A 226 -13.20 26.71 -27.27
N PHE A 227 -12.78 25.51 -27.66
CA PHE A 227 -11.69 25.28 -28.61
C PHE A 227 -12.17 25.04 -30.05
N ARG A 228 -13.42 25.37 -30.39
CA ARG A 228 -13.99 25.15 -31.74
C ARG A 228 -13.48 26.11 -32.84
N GLY A 229 -12.44 26.90 -32.54
CA GLY A 229 -11.83 27.83 -33.50
C GLY A 229 -11.01 27.13 -34.60
N PRO A 230 -10.47 27.87 -35.58
CA PRO A 230 -9.70 27.33 -36.70
C PRO A 230 -8.27 26.87 -36.32
N TYR A 231 -7.97 26.74 -35.03
CA TYR A 231 -6.63 26.43 -34.51
C TYR A 231 -6.64 25.15 -33.68
N THR A 232 -5.52 24.42 -33.68
CA THR A 232 -5.41 23.12 -33.01
C THR A 232 -4.32 23.16 -31.94
N PRO A 233 -4.66 23.08 -30.65
CA PRO A 233 -3.66 23.06 -29.59
C PRO A 233 -2.88 21.75 -29.55
N SER A 234 -1.66 21.78 -29.01
CA SER A 234 -0.94 20.57 -28.63
C SER A 234 -1.52 19.98 -27.35
N ALA A 235 -1.63 18.66 -27.31
CA ALA A 235 -1.86 17.95 -26.07
C ALA A 235 -0.60 18.02 -25.18
N LEU A 236 -0.82 18.11 -23.86
CA LEU A 236 0.23 18.21 -22.85
C LEU A 236 0.37 16.87 -22.08
N THR A 237 1.61 16.49 -21.78
CA THR A 237 1.93 15.32 -20.95
C THR A 237 2.40 15.80 -19.58
N LEU A 238 1.71 15.37 -18.53
CA LEU A 238 1.97 15.77 -17.14
C LEU A 238 2.69 14.64 -16.40
N THR A 239 3.87 14.94 -15.85
CA THR A 239 4.74 13.98 -15.16
C THR A 239 5.09 14.40 -13.73
N GLY A 240 5.11 15.71 -13.46
CA GLY A 240 5.53 16.27 -12.18
C GLY A 240 4.48 16.11 -11.08
N SER A 241 4.93 15.93 -9.82
CA SER A 241 4.02 15.83 -8.67
C SER A 241 3.22 17.11 -8.40
N HIS A 242 3.65 18.27 -8.90
CA HIS A 242 2.97 19.56 -8.79
C HIS A 242 2.19 19.95 -10.05
N ALA A 243 2.30 19.21 -11.15
CA ALA A 243 1.61 19.51 -12.38
C ALA A 243 0.14 19.07 -12.32
N PHE A 244 -0.77 19.93 -12.78
CA PHE A 244 -2.20 19.64 -12.85
C PHE A 244 -2.86 20.27 -14.09
N PRO A 245 -3.93 19.65 -14.63
CA PRO A 245 -4.60 20.15 -15.83
C PRO A 245 -5.51 21.33 -15.49
N LEU A 246 -5.58 22.30 -16.40
CA LEU A 246 -6.53 23.42 -16.37
C LEU A 246 -7.68 23.19 -17.36
N ALA A 247 -7.38 22.59 -18.51
CA ALA A 247 -8.35 22.22 -19.53
C ALA A 247 -8.05 20.82 -20.06
N MET A 248 -9.03 19.92 -20.04
CA MET A 248 -8.89 18.58 -20.58
C MET A 248 -10.16 18.13 -21.29
N ASN A 249 -10.01 17.54 -22.47
CA ASN A 249 -11.14 17.08 -23.27
C ASN A 249 -11.64 15.68 -22.83
N ALA A 250 -12.77 15.23 -23.42
CA ALA A 250 -13.40 13.95 -23.06
C ALA A 250 -12.53 12.71 -23.33
N LYS A 251 -11.49 12.81 -24.16
CA LYS A 251 -10.52 11.72 -24.42
C LYS A 251 -9.35 11.68 -23.45
N GLY A 252 -9.31 12.58 -22.46
CA GLY A 252 -8.20 12.62 -21.50
C GLY A 252 -7.01 13.46 -21.95
N GLN A 253 -7.14 14.24 -23.03
CA GLN A 253 -6.03 15.08 -23.53
C GLN A 253 -6.03 16.43 -22.82
N VAL A 254 -4.93 16.77 -22.15
CA VAL A 254 -4.74 18.04 -21.46
C VAL A 254 -4.31 19.10 -22.49
N LEU A 255 -4.99 20.24 -22.53
CA LEU A 255 -4.69 21.34 -23.48
C LEU A 255 -4.06 22.56 -22.80
N MET A 256 -4.25 22.68 -21.48
CA MET A 256 -3.68 23.72 -20.63
C MET A 256 -3.33 23.10 -19.28
N ALA A 257 -2.20 23.49 -18.70
CA ALA A 257 -1.75 22.97 -17.41
C ALA A 257 -1.02 24.04 -16.60
N ALA A 258 -0.96 23.83 -15.28
CA ALA A 258 -0.15 24.62 -14.37
C ALA A 258 0.69 23.73 -13.48
N SER A 259 1.79 24.27 -12.97
CA SER A 259 2.69 23.58 -12.06
C SER A 259 3.52 24.57 -11.24
N ARG A 260 4.31 24.02 -10.32
CA ARG A 260 5.29 24.72 -9.48
C ARG A 260 6.65 24.07 -9.65
N TYR A 261 7.71 24.87 -9.58
CA TYR A 261 9.08 24.40 -9.60
C TYR A 261 9.96 25.33 -8.75
N GLY A 262 10.70 24.76 -7.80
CA GLY A 262 11.31 25.55 -6.72
C GLY A 262 10.27 26.41 -6.01
N HIS A 263 10.51 27.72 -5.92
CA HIS A 263 9.57 28.66 -5.33
C HIS A 263 8.61 29.32 -6.36
N GLY A 264 8.84 29.08 -7.65
CA GLY A 264 8.11 29.72 -8.74
C GLY A 264 6.93 28.91 -9.26
N ARG A 265 6.28 29.50 -10.26
CA ARG A 265 5.01 29.04 -10.81
C ARG A 265 5.02 29.10 -12.32
N ILE A 266 4.38 28.13 -12.97
CA ILE A 266 4.29 28.08 -14.42
C ILE A 266 2.88 27.72 -14.88
N VAL A 267 2.43 28.38 -15.96
CA VAL A 267 1.23 28.03 -16.72
C VAL A 267 1.64 27.78 -18.17
N VAL A 268 1.14 26.69 -18.76
CA VAL A 268 1.44 26.30 -20.14
C VAL A 268 0.15 26.13 -20.92
N LEU A 269 0.03 26.81 -22.06
CA LEU A 269 -1.10 26.71 -22.97
C LEU A 269 -0.64 26.07 -24.29
N GLY A 270 -1.38 25.06 -24.77
CA GLY A 270 -1.02 24.30 -25.97
C GLY A 270 -1.13 25.05 -27.31
N HIS A 271 -1.48 26.34 -27.31
CA HIS A 271 -1.52 27.17 -28.52
C HIS A 271 -1.44 28.66 -28.17
N GLU A 272 -0.82 29.47 -29.04
CA GLU A 272 -0.65 30.91 -28.85
C GLU A 272 -1.98 31.67 -28.91
N LYS A 273 -2.91 31.23 -29.78
CA LYS A 273 -4.29 31.76 -29.86
C LYS A 273 -5.09 31.68 -28.56
N CYS A 274 -4.71 30.82 -27.62
CA CYS A 274 -5.33 30.82 -26.30
C CYS A 274 -5.19 32.16 -25.57
N LEU A 275 -4.16 32.96 -25.91
CA LEU A 275 -3.96 34.29 -25.36
C LEU A 275 -5.06 35.29 -25.78
N GLU A 276 -5.62 35.11 -26.97
CA GLU A 276 -6.65 35.96 -27.55
C GLU A 276 -8.05 35.49 -27.14
N GLU A 277 -8.29 34.19 -27.21
CA GLU A 277 -9.61 33.56 -27.04
C GLU A 277 -10.04 33.48 -25.56
N PHE A 278 -9.08 33.45 -24.63
CA PHE A 278 -9.36 33.28 -23.20
C PHE A 278 -8.73 34.40 -22.34
N PRO A 279 -9.11 35.68 -22.56
CA PRO A 279 -8.47 36.82 -21.91
C PRO A 279 -8.61 36.80 -20.38
N ASP A 280 -9.73 36.33 -19.84
CA ASP A 280 -9.93 36.20 -18.39
C ASP A 280 -9.05 35.09 -17.78
N MET A 281 -8.87 33.98 -18.50
CA MET A 281 -7.93 32.92 -18.12
C MET A 281 -6.49 33.44 -18.05
N VAL A 282 -6.07 34.23 -19.05
CA VAL A 282 -4.73 34.83 -19.09
C VAL A 282 -4.54 35.81 -17.93
N ARG A 283 -5.55 36.62 -17.61
CA ARG A 283 -5.49 37.56 -16.47
C ARG A 283 -5.36 36.82 -15.15
N ASN A 284 -6.15 35.77 -14.94
CA ASN A 284 -6.06 34.92 -13.75
C ASN A 284 -4.69 34.25 -13.65
N ALA A 285 -4.16 33.72 -14.76
CA ALA A 285 -2.82 33.15 -14.82
C ALA A 285 -1.75 34.15 -14.41
N VAL A 286 -1.73 35.36 -14.99
CA VAL A 286 -0.73 36.38 -14.64
C VAL A 286 -0.83 36.80 -13.17
N ASN A 287 -2.04 36.94 -12.63
CA ASN A 287 -2.23 37.25 -11.20
C ASN A 287 -1.71 36.13 -10.29
N TRP A 288 -2.01 34.88 -10.63
CA TRP A 288 -1.55 33.72 -9.89
C TRP A 288 -0.02 33.61 -9.92
N LEU A 289 0.59 33.83 -11.08
CA LEU A 289 2.04 33.81 -11.30
C LEU A 289 2.79 34.91 -10.53
N LYS A 290 2.16 36.07 -10.26
CA LYS A 290 2.78 37.15 -9.46
C LYS A 290 2.92 36.82 -7.98
N SER A 291 2.00 36.01 -7.44
CA SER A 291 1.79 35.90 -5.99
C SER A 291 2.91 35.19 -5.20
N SER A 292 3.98 34.75 -5.88
CA SER A 292 5.21 34.23 -5.26
C SER A 292 6.34 35.27 -5.10
N ASN A 293 6.27 36.45 -5.74
CA ASN A 293 7.41 37.38 -5.84
C ASN A 293 7.16 38.74 -5.18
N SER A 294 8.22 39.31 -4.59
CA SER A 294 8.31 40.73 -4.20
C SER A 294 8.46 41.69 -5.41
N ARG A 295 8.62 41.14 -6.62
CA ARG A 295 8.82 41.84 -7.89
C ARG A 295 7.48 42.00 -8.61
N SER A 296 7.12 43.24 -8.98
CA SER A 296 5.79 43.58 -9.52
C SER A 296 5.69 43.67 -11.05
N LYS A 297 6.81 43.65 -11.78
CA LYS A 297 6.86 43.88 -13.24
C LYS A 297 6.49 42.63 -14.04
N VAL A 298 5.71 42.81 -15.10
CA VAL A 298 5.34 41.75 -16.06
C VAL A 298 6.03 42.03 -17.40
N GLY A 299 6.98 41.19 -17.78
CA GLY A 299 7.60 41.27 -19.11
C GLY A 299 6.83 40.41 -20.11
N ILE A 300 6.61 40.92 -21.30
CA ILE A 300 5.91 40.21 -22.38
C ILE A 300 6.84 40.14 -23.59
N ASN A 301 7.09 38.94 -24.09
CA ASN A 301 7.83 38.77 -25.34
C ASN A 301 7.06 39.43 -26.50
N MET A 302 7.78 39.99 -27.47
CA MET A 302 7.20 40.65 -28.64
C MET A 302 6.20 39.77 -29.40
N SER A 303 6.43 38.45 -29.46
CA SER A 303 5.52 37.48 -30.08
C SER A 303 4.16 37.36 -29.37
N CYS A 304 4.10 37.70 -28.09
CA CYS A 304 2.91 37.65 -27.25
C CYS A 304 2.29 39.04 -27.01
N ASN A 305 2.65 40.06 -27.81
CA ASN A 305 2.19 41.44 -27.64
C ASN A 305 0.66 41.58 -27.61
N VAL A 306 -0.09 40.62 -28.16
CA VAL A 306 -1.56 40.60 -28.08
C VAL A 306 -2.09 40.63 -26.64
N VAL A 307 -1.31 40.11 -25.68
CA VAL A 307 -1.64 40.08 -24.25
C VAL A 307 -1.59 41.46 -23.60
N VAL A 308 -0.83 42.41 -24.17
CA VAL A 308 -0.71 43.77 -23.63
C VAL A 308 -2.10 44.40 -23.50
N LYS A 309 -2.97 44.23 -24.51
CA LYS A 309 -4.35 44.74 -24.47
C LYS A 309 -5.17 44.12 -23.33
N ASN A 310 -4.96 42.83 -23.04
CA ASN A 310 -5.68 42.11 -21.98
C ASN A 310 -5.24 42.51 -20.56
N LEU A 311 -4.03 43.06 -20.42
CA LEU A 311 -3.40 43.42 -19.15
C LEU A 311 -3.35 44.94 -18.87
N GLN A 312 -3.90 45.80 -19.74
CA GLN A 312 -3.87 47.28 -19.64
C GLN A 312 -4.54 47.91 -18.39
N SER A 313 -4.96 47.12 -17.41
CA SER A 313 -5.47 47.60 -16.12
C SER A 313 -4.39 48.22 -15.22
N ALA A 314 -4.75 49.19 -14.37
CA ALA A 314 -3.84 49.91 -13.46
C ALA A 314 -3.03 49.04 -12.47
N SER A 315 -3.37 47.75 -12.33
CA SER A 315 -2.71 46.77 -11.43
C SER A 315 -1.57 45.97 -12.08
N HIS A 316 -1.28 46.18 -13.37
CA HIS A 316 -0.26 45.43 -14.11
C HIS A 316 0.72 46.38 -14.79
N GLN A 317 1.93 46.53 -14.24
CA GLN A 317 3.05 47.19 -14.92
C GLN A 317 3.62 46.22 -15.96
N ALA A 318 2.92 46.07 -17.08
CA ALA A 318 3.30 45.21 -18.19
C ALA A 318 4.10 45.98 -19.24
N GLU A 319 5.22 45.42 -19.68
CA GLU A 319 6.06 45.99 -20.73
C GLU A 319 6.44 44.91 -21.75
N VAL A 320 6.58 45.32 -23.02
CA VAL A 320 7.09 44.42 -24.07
C VAL A 320 8.61 44.47 -24.05
N CYS A 321 9.26 43.36 -23.72
CA CYS A 321 10.70 43.30 -23.55
C CYS A 321 11.28 41.89 -23.77
N ALA A 322 12.60 41.82 -23.94
CA ALA A 322 13.33 40.57 -23.78
C ALA A 322 13.34 40.13 -22.31
N PHE A 323 13.62 38.85 -22.06
CA PHE A 323 13.74 38.32 -20.71
C PHE A 323 14.89 38.99 -19.94
N ARG A 324 14.66 39.24 -18.64
CA ARG A 324 15.65 39.72 -17.67
C ARG A 324 15.24 39.35 -16.25
N ASP A 325 16.22 39.12 -15.40
CA ASP A 325 16.00 38.49 -14.09
C ASP A 325 15.18 39.36 -13.11
N GLU A 326 15.13 40.68 -13.32
CA GLU A 326 14.38 41.62 -12.46
C GLU A 326 12.86 41.54 -12.59
N LEU A 327 12.33 40.80 -13.57
CA LEU A 327 10.90 40.63 -13.77
C LEU A 327 10.27 39.80 -12.63
N GLY A 328 8.98 39.99 -12.39
CA GLY A 328 8.19 39.14 -11.49
C GLY A 328 7.44 38.02 -12.24
N VAL A 329 6.95 38.35 -13.45
CA VAL A 329 6.32 37.41 -14.38
C VAL A 329 6.85 37.65 -15.78
N TYR A 330 7.07 36.58 -16.55
CA TYR A 330 7.41 36.65 -17.96
C TYR A 330 6.41 35.85 -18.81
N VAL A 331 5.88 36.46 -19.86
CA VAL A 331 4.95 35.84 -20.82
C VAL A 331 5.67 35.67 -22.14
N THR A 332 5.74 34.45 -22.66
CA THR A 332 6.51 34.12 -23.87
C THR A 332 5.88 32.99 -24.65
N ASP A 333 6.16 32.94 -25.95
CA ASP A 333 5.90 31.76 -26.75
C ASP A 333 6.95 30.65 -26.46
N ALA A 334 6.60 29.42 -26.79
CA ALA A 334 7.39 28.23 -26.56
C ALA A 334 8.61 28.11 -27.48
N TYR A 335 8.74 28.90 -28.55
CA TYR A 335 9.88 28.86 -29.48
C TYR A 335 10.98 29.85 -29.07
N SER A 336 10.61 30.96 -28.44
CA SER A 336 11.50 32.06 -28.05
C SER A 336 12.24 31.83 -26.72
N VAL A 337 12.00 30.73 -26.01
CA VAL A 337 12.66 30.43 -24.72
C VAL A 337 14.09 29.91 -24.87
N GLY A 338 14.46 29.39 -26.06
CA GLY A 338 15.69 28.63 -26.24
C GLY A 338 16.96 29.36 -25.81
N SER A 339 17.06 30.66 -26.12
CA SER A 339 18.22 31.50 -25.78
C SER A 339 18.36 31.84 -24.29
N TYR A 340 17.33 31.57 -23.48
CA TYR A 340 17.27 31.92 -22.06
C TYR A 340 16.97 30.70 -21.17
N THR A 341 17.25 29.49 -21.66
CA THR A 341 16.82 28.24 -21.01
C THR A 341 17.30 28.16 -19.55
N ARG A 342 18.59 28.41 -19.30
CA ARG A 342 19.17 28.28 -17.94
C ARG A 342 18.66 29.38 -17.02
N GLU A 343 18.57 30.58 -17.56
CA GLU A 343 18.11 31.79 -16.87
C GLU A 343 16.64 31.65 -16.48
N LEU A 344 15.79 31.14 -17.36
CA LEU A 344 14.36 30.90 -17.08
C LEU A 344 14.14 29.79 -16.06
N VAL A 345 14.94 28.72 -16.09
CA VAL A 345 14.88 27.66 -15.07
C VAL A 345 15.32 28.20 -13.70
N SER A 346 16.39 28.98 -13.64
CA SER A 346 16.82 29.67 -12.40
C SER A 346 15.75 30.64 -11.91
N PHE A 347 15.19 31.43 -12.82
CA PHE A 347 14.12 32.37 -12.53
C PHE A 347 12.91 31.69 -11.89
N LEU A 348 12.47 30.54 -12.42
CA LEU A 348 11.42 29.72 -11.79
C LEU A 348 11.84 29.25 -10.40
N LYS A 349 13.06 28.71 -10.23
CA LYS A 349 13.53 28.24 -8.91
C LYS A 349 13.48 29.32 -7.84
N ASP A 350 13.82 30.56 -8.22
CA ASP A 350 13.94 31.72 -7.34
C ASP A 350 12.60 32.40 -7.04
N GLY A 351 11.47 31.89 -7.57
CA GLY A 351 10.12 32.42 -7.30
C GLY A 351 9.41 32.98 -8.53
N GLY A 352 10.10 33.12 -9.65
CA GLY A 352 9.62 33.63 -10.93
C GLY A 352 8.31 33.02 -11.42
N GLY A 353 7.47 33.83 -12.07
CA GLY A 353 6.25 33.37 -12.73
C GLY A 353 6.42 33.28 -14.25
N LEU A 354 6.10 32.15 -14.85
CA LEU A 354 6.20 31.96 -16.31
C LEU A 354 4.86 31.56 -16.93
N LEU A 355 4.44 32.27 -17.99
CA LEU A 355 3.34 31.85 -18.87
C LEU A 355 3.93 31.52 -20.24
N VAL A 356 3.89 30.23 -20.59
CA VAL A 356 4.40 29.71 -21.87
C VAL A 356 3.24 29.31 -22.76
N VAL A 357 3.26 29.74 -24.02
CA VAL A 357 2.24 29.35 -25.00
C VAL A 357 2.87 28.78 -26.26
N GLY A 358 2.32 27.72 -26.82
CA GLY A 358 2.77 27.27 -28.14
C GLY A 358 2.33 25.86 -28.48
N GLN A 359 2.63 25.46 -29.72
CA GLN A 359 2.22 24.18 -30.27
C GLN A 359 3.42 23.37 -30.77
N ALA A 360 3.72 22.29 -30.06
CA ALA A 360 4.83 21.40 -30.38
C ALA A 360 4.54 20.48 -31.57
N TRP A 361 3.28 20.09 -31.80
CA TRP A 361 2.90 19.24 -32.95
C TRP A 361 3.32 19.87 -34.29
N TRP A 362 3.08 21.18 -34.47
CA TRP A 362 3.47 21.87 -35.69
C TRP A 362 4.99 21.90 -35.84
N TRP A 363 5.71 22.19 -34.77
CA TRP A 363 7.18 22.16 -34.78
C TRP A 363 7.74 20.78 -35.16
N ALA A 364 7.16 19.69 -34.65
CA ALA A 364 7.55 18.33 -34.99
C ALA A 364 7.38 18.03 -36.48
N THR A 365 6.30 18.51 -37.11
CA THR A 365 6.13 18.33 -38.56
C THR A 365 7.23 18.99 -39.39
N GLN A 366 7.85 20.05 -38.87
CA GLN A 366 8.95 20.79 -39.50
C GLN A 366 10.35 20.27 -39.09
N ASN A 367 10.45 19.39 -38.09
CA ASN A 367 11.71 18.90 -37.52
C ASN A 367 11.61 17.39 -37.24
N GLN A 368 11.25 16.60 -38.26
CA GLN A 368 10.93 15.17 -38.11
C GLN A 368 12.12 14.33 -37.62
N GLU A 369 13.34 14.81 -37.82
CA GLU A 369 14.59 14.19 -37.38
C GLU A 369 15.00 14.52 -35.94
N LYS A 370 14.25 15.38 -35.23
CA LYS A 370 14.58 15.83 -33.86
C LYS A 370 13.67 15.23 -32.82
N ASN A 371 14.19 15.08 -31.60
CA ASN A 371 13.44 14.54 -30.48
C ASN A 371 12.59 15.63 -29.84
N LEU A 372 11.29 15.69 -30.12
CA LEU A 372 10.41 16.77 -29.64
C LEU A 372 10.42 16.97 -28.11
N LEU A 373 10.56 15.92 -27.30
CA LEU A 373 10.59 16.09 -25.84
C LEU A 373 11.86 16.79 -25.34
N VAL A 374 12.97 16.66 -26.07
CA VAL A 374 14.30 17.16 -25.68
C VAL A 374 14.66 18.44 -26.44
N ASP A 375 14.37 18.47 -27.74
CA ASP A 375 14.84 19.49 -28.66
C ASP A 375 13.87 20.67 -28.81
N PHE A 376 12.57 20.45 -28.57
CA PHE A 376 11.59 21.53 -28.65
C PHE A 376 11.91 22.61 -27.60
N PRO A 377 12.14 23.88 -28.00
CA PRO A 377 12.60 24.90 -27.07
C PRO A 377 11.71 25.05 -25.82
N GLY A 378 10.39 24.99 -25.99
CA GLY A 378 9.43 25.10 -24.89
C GLY A 378 9.59 24.01 -23.84
N ASN A 379 9.89 22.79 -24.28
CA ASN A 379 10.11 21.65 -23.38
C ASN A 379 11.44 21.78 -22.61
N LYS A 380 12.41 22.57 -23.09
CA LYS A 380 13.65 22.84 -22.33
C LYS A 380 13.40 23.68 -21.06
N VAL A 381 12.24 24.34 -20.94
CA VAL A 381 11.88 25.08 -19.72
C VAL A 381 10.69 24.44 -19.02
N CYS A 382 9.60 24.11 -19.73
CA CYS A 382 8.38 23.59 -19.11
C CYS A 382 8.57 22.22 -18.44
N SER A 383 9.46 21.38 -18.97
CA SER A 383 9.64 20.00 -18.51
C SER A 383 10.15 19.91 -17.08
N VAL A 384 10.95 20.87 -16.60
CA VAL A 384 11.48 20.86 -15.22
C VAL A 384 10.35 20.93 -14.18
N ALA A 385 9.25 21.58 -14.54
CA ALA A 385 8.02 21.64 -13.75
C ALA A 385 7.06 20.47 -14.05
N GLY A 386 7.48 19.51 -14.86
CA GLY A 386 6.74 18.30 -15.20
C GLY A 386 5.63 18.49 -16.23
N ILE A 387 5.68 19.54 -17.05
CA ILE A 387 4.74 19.78 -18.16
C ILE A 387 5.50 19.69 -19.49
N TYR A 388 5.07 18.78 -20.36
CA TYR A 388 5.62 18.66 -21.72
C TYR A 388 4.54 18.99 -22.74
N LEU A 389 4.89 19.77 -23.76
CA LEU A 389 4.10 19.87 -24.98
C LEU A 389 4.42 18.66 -25.85
N SER A 390 3.39 17.96 -26.33
CA SER A 390 3.55 16.74 -27.13
C SER A 390 3.32 16.98 -28.63
N GLU A 391 3.68 15.99 -29.45
CA GLU A 391 3.43 15.98 -30.89
C GLU A 391 1.97 15.74 -31.28
N HIS A 392 1.11 15.44 -30.30
CA HIS A 392 -0.28 15.09 -30.57
C HIS A 392 -1.17 16.33 -30.61
N CYS A 393 -1.97 16.44 -31.67
CA CYS A 393 -3.05 17.40 -31.76
C CYS A 393 -4.12 17.12 -30.69
N GLY A 394 -4.52 18.16 -29.98
CA GLY A 394 -5.67 18.15 -29.09
C GLY A 394 -6.97 18.15 -29.88
N GLU A 395 -7.88 17.24 -29.56
CA GLU A 395 -9.21 17.25 -30.17
C GLU A 395 -10.00 18.48 -29.73
N LEU A 396 -10.57 19.17 -30.71
CA LEU A 396 -11.35 20.40 -30.52
C LEU A 396 -12.70 20.09 -29.87
N GLY A 397 -13.16 21.00 -29.03
CA GLY A 397 -14.46 20.89 -28.39
C GLY A 397 -14.67 21.98 -27.35
N THR A 398 -15.87 22.00 -26.78
CA THR A 398 -16.15 22.85 -25.63
C THR A 398 -15.83 22.06 -24.36
N ILE A 399 -14.85 22.55 -23.60
CA ILE A 399 -14.40 21.92 -22.37
C ILE A 399 -15.10 22.61 -21.19
N PRO A 400 -15.90 21.88 -20.39
CA PRO A 400 -16.47 22.45 -19.17
C PRO A 400 -15.36 22.74 -18.15
N VAL A 401 -15.53 23.80 -17.37
CA VAL A 401 -14.67 24.13 -16.24
C VAL A 401 -15.36 23.65 -14.96
N PRO A 402 -15.02 22.45 -14.44
CA PRO A 402 -15.57 21.95 -13.19
C PRO A 402 -15.06 22.78 -11.99
N PRO A 403 -15.76 22.74 -10.84
CA PRO A 403 -15.38 23.50 -9.64
C PRO A 403 -14.11 22.98 -8.93
N GLN A 404 -13.63 21.81 -9.34
CA GLN A 404 -12.45 21.13 -8.81
C GLN A 404 -11.79 20.30 -9.92
N ILE A 405 -10.51 19.97 -9.76
CA ILE A 405 -9.78 19.15 -10.74
C ILE A 405 -10.38 17.73 -10.75
N PRO A 406 -10.95 17.25 -11.86
CA PRO A 406 -11.48 15.90 -11.88
C PRO A 406 -10.36 14.87 -11.87
N SER A 407 -10.48 13.89 -10.97
CA SER A 407 -9.47 12.87 -10.76
C SER A 407 -9.24 12.00 -12.00
N SER A 408 -10.26 11.71 -12.81
CA SER A 408 -10.13 10.92 -14.03
C SER A 408 -9.22 11.56 -15.11
N TRP A 409 -8.95 12.87 -14.99
CA TRP A 409 -8.27 13.63 -16.03
C TRP A 409 -6.77 13.28 -16.17
N LEU A 410 -6.11 12.87 -15.09
CA LEU A 410 -4.67 12.66 -15.08
C LEU A 410 -4.22 11.23 -15.40
N ALA A 411 -5.15 10.29 -15.60
CA ALA A 411 -4.83 8.87 -15.78
C ALA A 411 -4.47 8.52 -17.23
N VAL A 412 -4.74 9.41 -18.20
CA VAL A 412 -4.99 9.04 -19.60
C VAL A 412 -3.88 9.47 -20.59
N SER A 413 -2.89 10.26 -20.16
CA SER A 413 -1.84 10.76 -21.08
C SER A 413 -0.93 9.62 -21.57
N THR A 414 -0.91 9.40 -22.88
CA THR A 414 0.07 8.53 -23.54
C THR A 414 1.47 9.12 -23.48
N GLY A 415 2.45 8.24 -23.29
CA GLY A 415 3.86 8.56 -23.29
C GLY A 415 4.47 8.79 -24.66
N LYS A 416 5.78 9.04 -24.66
CA LYS A 416 6.66 9.05 -25.84
C LYS A 416 6.74 7.66 -26.49
N ASN A 417 6.99 7.60 -27.79
CA ASN A 417 7.58 6.42 -28.39
C ASN A 417 9.09 6.33 -28.04
N PHE A 418 9.52 5.24 -27.39
CA PHE A 418 10.90 5.03 -26.92
C PHE A 418 11.75 4.16 -27.85
N LYS A 419 11.30 3.92 -29.09
CA LYS A 419 12.01 3.06 -30.05
C LYS A 419 13.46 3.51 -30.28
N GLU A 420 13.68 4.79 -30.57
CA GLU A 420 15.02 5.34 -30.83
C GLU A 420 15.93 5.30 -29.58
N ASP A 421 15.34 5.51 -28.40
CA ASP A 421 16.06 5.38 -27.13
C ASP A 421 16.53 3.93 -26.93
N LEU A 422 15.66 2.95 -27.21
CA LEU A 422 16.00 1.53 -27.14
C LEU A 422 17.03 1.12 -28.19
N GLU A 423 16.97 1.65 -29.42
CA GLU A 423 18.01 1.45 -30.45
C GLU A 423 19.38 1.91 -29.97
N THR A 424 19.43 3.06 -29.31
CA THR A 424 20.66 3.60 -28.73
C THR A 424 21.17 2.72 -27.58
N LEU A 425 20.27 2.37 -26.65
CA LEU A 425 20.62 1.61 -25.44
C LEU A 425 21.06 0.17 -25.75
N LEU A 426 20.38 -0.48 -26.69
CA LEU A 426 20.59 -1.89 -27.06
C LEU A 426 21.58 -2.08 -28.21
N SER A 427 22.23 -1.01 -28.68
CA SER A 427 23.23 -1.11 -29.75
C SER A 427 24.36 -2.09 -29.39
N GLY A 428 24.46 -3.20 -30.12
CA GLY A 428 25.42 -4.27 -29.84
C GLY A 428 25.09 -5.13 -28.62
N VAL A 429 23.85 -5.09 -28.13
CA VAL A 429 23.35 -5.89 -26.99
C VAL A 429 22.27 -6.84 -27.49
N SER A 430 22.57 -8.13 -27.60
CA SER A 430 21.60 -9.17 -27.98
C SER A 430 20.94 -9.83 -26.78
N GLU A 431 21.61 -9.83 -25.63
CA GLU A 431 21.18 -10.51 -24.42
C GLU A 431 21.72 -9.84 -23.15
N PHE A 432 21.02 -10.07 -22.05
CA PHE A 432 21.38 -9.69 -20.70
C PHE A 432 21.67 -10.95 -19.90
N ASP A 433 22.96 -11.19 -19.60
CA ASP A 433 23.38 -12.28 -18.74
C ASP A 433 23.42 -11.81 -17.28
N THR A 434 22.48 -12.33 -16.48
CA THR A 434 22.39 -12.03 -15.04
C THR A 434 23.19 -13.02 -14.18
N GLY A 435 23.75 -14.09 -14.76
CA GLY A 435 24.46 -15.14 -14.04
C GLY A 435 23.61 -15.77 -12.92
N ASP A 436 24.15 -15.83 -11.71
CA ASP A 436 23.45 -16.29 -10.50
C ASP A 436 22.83 -15.13 -9.69
N LEU A 437 22.81 -13.91 -10.22
CA LEU A 437 22.30 -12.73 -9.52
C LEU A 437 20.78 -12.68 -9.61
N VAL A 438 20.14 -12.62 -8.44
CA VAL A 438 18.68 -12.58 -8.31
C VAL A 438 18.21 -11.12 -8.31
N ALA A 439 17.68 -10.64 -9.44
CA ALA A 439 17.20 -9.27 -9.57
C ALA A 439 15.83 -9.07 -8.90
N SER A 440 15.50 -7.82 -8.55
CA SER A 440 14.11 -7.44 -8.23
C SER A 440 13.30 -7.16 -9.49
N GLN A 441 11.97 -7.20 -9.42
CA GLN A 441 11.15 -6.63 -10.50
C GLN A 441 11.12 -5.09 -10.41
N VAL A 442 10.99 -4.42 -11.56
CA VAL A 442 10.74 -2.98 -11.67
C VAL A 442 9.30 -2.75 -12.16
N LEU A 443 8.56 -1.90 -11.45
CA LEU A 443 7.29 -1.36 -11.91
C LEU A 443 7.55 -0.10 -12.73
N VAL A 444 7.10 -0.10 -13.99
CA VAL A 444 7.22 1.02 -14.93
C VAL A 444 5.85 1.70 -15.03
N HIS A 445 5.64 2.75 -14.23
CA HIS A 445 4.31 3.34 -14.03
C HIS A 445 4.19 4.80 -14.45
N GLY A 446 5.29 5.45 -14.83
CA GLY A 446 5.31 6.82 -15.33
C GLY A 446 4.91 6.92 -16.80
N PRO A 447 4.31 8.04 -17.23
CA PRO A 447 4.02 8.26 -18.65
C PRO A 447 5.29 8.44 -19.51
N LEU A 448 6.44 8.79 -18.92
CA LEU A 448 7.71 8.92 -19.63
C LEU A 448 8.74 7.88 -19.19
N SER A 449 8.27 6.74 -18.68
CA SER A 449 9.11 5.60 -18.31
C SER A 449 8.86 4.40 -19.22
N PHE A 450 9.87 3.56 -19.45
CA PHE A 450 9.80 2.44 -20.37
C PHE A 450 10.67 1.25 -19.92
N PRO A 451 10.26 0.01 -20.23
CA PRO A 451 11.08 -1.17 -19.99
C PRO A 451 12.26 -1.24 -20.97
N ILE A 452 13.40 -1.74 -20.50
CA ILE A 452 14.62 -1.97 -21.32
C ILE A 452 14.98 -3.45 -21.32
N GLY A 453 15.00 -4.09 -20.15
CA GLY A 453 15.33 -5.50 -19.98
C GLY A 453 14.18 -6.24 -19.32
N THR A 454 13.68 -7.28 -19.97
CA THR A 454 12.55 -8.09 -19.52
C THR A 454 12.87 -9.58 -19.54
N THR A 455 12.26 -10.32 -18.62
CA THR A 455 12.21 -11.78 -18.65
C THR A 455 11.24 -12.27 -19.74
N PRO A 456 11.22 -13.57 -20.10
CA PRO A 456 10.31 -14.11 -21.12
C PRO A 456 8.81 -13.95 -20.81
N ASP A 457 8.45 -13.74 -19.54
CA ASP A 457 7.09 -13.44 -19.06
C ASP A 457 6.87 -11.93 -18.86
N ASP A 458 7.63 -11.10 -19.57
CA ASP A 458 7.57 -9.63 -19.60
C ASP A 458 7.78 -8.92 -18.27
N ARG A 459 8.39 -9.56 -17.25
CA ARG A 459 8.74 -8.87 -16.00
C ARG A 459 10.02 -8.05 -16.19
N VAL A 460 9.94 -6.77 -15.82
CA VAL A 460 11.01 -5.79 -16.07
C VAL A 460 12.07 -5.87 -14.97
N PHE A 461 13.34 -5.88 -15.34
CA PHE A 461 14.49 -5.80 -14.42
C PHE A 461 15.47 -4.66 -14.74
N ILE A 462 15.34 -4.06 -15.92
CA ILE A 462 16.01 -2.81 -16.31
C ILE A 462 14.96 -1.91 -16.92
N ALA A 463 14.89 -0.66 -16.47
CA ALA A 463 13.97 0.33 -17.00
C ALA A 463 14.63 1.71 -17.11
N GLY A 464 14.10 2.54 -18.00
CA GLY A 464 14.53 3.91 -18.21
C GLY A 464 13.37 4.88 -18.04
N ALA A 465 13.68 6.15 -17.79
CA ALA A 465 12.70 7.23 -17.87
C ALA A 465 13.34 8.56 -18.27
N VAL A 466 12.51 9.45 -18.82
CA VAL A 466 12.83 10.87 -19.01
C VAL A 466 12.16 11.65 -17.88
N TYR A 467 12.92 12.51 -17.21
CA TYR A 467 12.44 13.32 -16.09
C TYR A 467 13.01 14.74 -16.17
N GLY A 468 12.13 15.74 -16.33
CA GLY A 468 12.52 17.07 -16.73
C GLY A 468 13.28 17.05 -18.06
N GLN A 469 14.46 17.67 -18.08
CA GLN A 469 15.35 17.63 -19.23
C GLN A 469 16.28 16.42 -19.21
N GLY A 470 16.34 15.67 -18.10
CA GLY A 470 17.31 14.60 -17.89
C GLY A 470 16.74 13.21 -18.07
N ARG A 471 17.58 12.24 -17.74
CA ARG A 471 17.37 10.82 -18.05
C ARG A 471 17.79 9.97 -16.87
N VAL A 472 17.06 8.89 -16.62
CA VAL A 472 17.37 7.91 -15.58
C VAL A 472 17.32 6.49 -16.12
N ILE A 473 18.22 5.64 -15.64
CA ILE A 473 18.18 4.19 -15.81
C ILE A 473 18.25 3.53 -14.43
N VAL A 474 17.37 2.56 -14.19
CA VAL A 474 17.38 1.71 -13.00
C VAL A 474 17.79 0.29 -13.35
N LEU A 475 18.73 -0.26 -12.58
CA LEU A 475 19.10 -1.66 -12.58
C LEU A 475 18.60 -2.30 -11.29
N SER A 476 17.78 -3.35 -11.38
CA SER A 476 17.17 -3.96 -10.19
C SER A 476 18.10 -4.89 -9.37
N HIS A 477 19.41 -4.71 -9.55
CA HIS A 477 20.48 -5.27 -8.74
C HIS A 477 21.73 -4.38 -8.85
N ASP A 478 22.37 -4.04 -7.72
CA ASP A 478 23.54 -3.14 -7.67
C ASP A 478 24.76 -3.73 -8.37
N ARG A 479 25.02 -5.05 -8.20
CA ARG A 479 26.12 -5.75 -8.89
C ARG A 479 26.06 -5.73 -10.43
N PHE A 480 24.91 -5.42 -11.04
CA PHE A 480 24.84 -5.22 -12.49
C PHE A 480 25.71 -4.06 -12.96
N LEU A 481 25.91 -3.02 -12.12
CA LEU A 481 26.71 -1.83 -12.44
C LEU A 481 28.18 -2.13 -12.78
N GLY A 482 28.70 -3.31 -12.39
CA GLY A 482 30.08 -3.71 -12.63
C GLY A 482 30.22 -5.08 -13.30
N CYS A 483 29.17 -5.57 -13.97
CA CYS A 483 29.19 -6.87 -14.62
C CYS A 483 29.79 -6.76 -16.04
N GLU A 484 30.82 -7.54 -16.35
CA GLU A 484 31.49 -7.49 -17.65
C GLU A 484 30.56 -7.93 -18.79
N SER A 485 29.66 -8.88 -18.55
CA SER A 485 28.64 -9.31 -19.53
C SER A 485 27.67 -8.19 -19.92
N MET A 486 27.50 -7.18 -19.08
CA MET A 486 26.63 -6.02 -19.32
C MET A 486 27.41 -4.78 -19.80
N ALA A 487 28.72 -4.90 -20.07
CA ALA A 487 29.57 -3.74 -20.34
C ALA A 487 29.08 -2.88 -21.52
N SER A 488 28.71 -3.50 -22.65
CA SER A 488 28.19 -2.80 -23.83
C SER A 488 26.95 -1.97 -23.48
N PHE A 489 26.00 -2.58 -22.76
CA PHE A 489 24.80 -1.89 -22.31
C PHE A 489 25.13 -0.74 -21.36
N LEU A 490 25.99 -0.95 -20.36
CA LEU A 490 26.36 0.09 -19.39
C LEU A 490 27.03 1.29 -20.06
N ILE A 491 27.88 1.05 -21.06
CA ILE A 491 28.53 2.13 -21.82
C ILE A 491 27.48 2.91 -22.63
N ASN A 492 26.56 2.21 -23.31
CA ASN A 492 25.45 2.84 -24.03
C ASN A 492 24.54 3.63 -23.09
N ALA A 493 24.24 3.07 -21.92
CA ALA A 493 23.46 3.71 -20.87
C ALA A 493 24.12 5.02 -20.41
N ILE A 494 25.43 5.02 -20.10
CA ILE A 494 26.12 6.25 -19.70
C ILE A 494 26.12 7.30 -20.83
N ARG A 495 26.33 6.89 -22.09
CA ARG A 495 26.26 7.82 -23.23
C ARG A 495 24.87 8.41 -23.42
N TRP A 496 23.83 7.58 -23.30
CA TRP A 496 22.43 8.02 -23.39
C TRP A 496 22.08 8.95 -22.22
N LEU A 497 22.57 8.67 -21.02
CA LEU A 497 22.39 9.53 -19.83
C LEU A 497 23.17 10.84 -19.93
N ASP A 498 24.37 10.82 -20.51
CA ASP A 498 25.21 12.01 -20.72
C ASP A 498 24.68 12.91 -21.85
N ASP A 499 23.89 12.37 -22.78
CA ASP A 499 23.24 13.11 -23.86
C ASP A 499 24.21 14.02 -24.65
N GLY A 500 25.42 13.51 -24.92
CA GLY A 500 26.44 14.18 -25.74
C GLY A 500 27.22 15.31 -25.04
N ARG A 501 26.96 15.58 -23.75
CA ARG A 501 27.66 16.63 -22.99
C ARG A 501 29.14 16.39 -22.80
N SER A 502 29.58 15.14 -22.89
CA SER A 502 30.96 14.71 -22.68
C SER A 502 31.51 15.18 -21.33
N GLY A 503 30.65 15.24 -20.31
CA GLY A 503 31.01 15.73 -18.99
C GLY A 503 31.50 14.62 -18.06
N LEU A 504 31.78 14.99 -16.80
CA LEU A 504 32.32 14.06 -15.81
C LEU A 504 31.25 13.08 -15.30
N VAL A 505 31.56 11.79 -15.33
CA VAL A 505 30.75 10.71 -14.75
C VAL A 505 31.21 10.46 -13.31
N GLY A 506 30.38 10.79 -12.34
CA GLY A 506 30.66 10.53 -10.92
C GLY A 506 30.15 9.15 -10.51
N ILE A 507 31.04 8.33 -9.96
CA ILE A 507 30.73 6.96 -9.54
C ILE A 507 30.80 6.88 -8.02
N GLY A 508 29.76 6.38 -7.37
CA GLY A 508 29.68 6.27 -5.91
C GLY A 508 30.81 5.43 -5.33
N ALA A 509 31.34 5.85 -4.16
CA ALA A 509 32.58 5.35 -3.57
C ALA A 509 32.68 3.82 -3.35
N HIS A 510 31.57 3.09 -3.36
CA HIS A 510 31.53 1.63 -3.14
C HIS A 510 31.38 0.82 -4.45
N LEU A 511 31.51 1.47 -5.61
CA LEU A 511 31.27 0.86 -6.93
C LEU A 511 32.58 0.69 -7.72
N ASP A 512 33.62 0.13 -7.11
CA ASP A 512 34.95 -0.06 -7.71
C ASP A 512 34.91 -0.83 -9.05
N LYS A 513 34.07 -1.86 -9.13
CA LYS A 513 33.89 -2.65 -10.36
C LYS A 513 33.26 -1.83 -11.48
N ALA A 514 32.27 -0.99 -11.17
CA ALA A 514 31.64 -0.09 -12.13
C ALA A 514 32.67 0.94 -12.64
N HIS A 515 33.46 1.51 -11.72
CA HIS A 515 34.52 2.46 -12.08
C HIS A 515 35.58 1.82 -12.99
N LYS A 516 36.06 0.61 -12.65
CA LYS A 516 37.02 -0.11 -13.48
C LYS A 516 36.45 -0.38 -14.89
N LEU A 517 35.21 -0.85 -14.98
CA LEU A 517 34.55 -1.16 -16.24
C LEU A 517 34.36 0.10 -17.10
N LEU A 518 33.80 1.17 -16.52
CA LEU A 518 33.48 2.39 -17.26
C LEU A 518 34.73 3.21 -17.62
N SER A 519 35.76 3.24 -16.77
CA SER A 519 37.02 3.96 -17.06
C SER A 519 37.83 3.32 -18.19
N ASN A 520 37.59 2.04 -18.49
CA ASN A 520 38.19 1.36 -19.64
C ASN A 520 37.49 1.70 -20.96
N SER A 521 36.30 2.30 -20.90
CA SER A 521 35.66 2.95 -22.04
C SER A 521 36.09 4.41 -22.08
N LYS A 522 36.08 5.07 -23.25
CA LYS A 522 36.56 6.45 -23.44
C LYS A 522 35.75 7.55 -22.69
N LEU A 523 35.16 7.23 -21.54
CA LEU A 523 34.38 8.09 -20.67
C LEU A 523 35.28 8.69 -19.58
N THR A 524 35.04 9.95 -19.23
CA THR A 524 35.73 10.60 -18.12
C THR A 524 35.02 10.24 -16.83
N CYS A 525 35.59 9.33 -16.04
CA CYS A 525 35.00 8.84 -14.79
C CYS A 525 35.81 9.30 -13.57
N GLN A 526 35.13 9.58 -12.46
CA GLN A 526 35.76 9.84 -11.17
C GLN A 526 34.96 9.17 -10.05
N MET A 527 35.66 8.55 -9.11
CA MET A 527 35.03 8.09 -7.87
C MET A 527 34.72 9.28 -6.96
N THR A 528 33.45 9.49 -6.62
CA THR A 528 32.98 10.65 -5.84
C THR A 528 31.60 10.39 -5.22
N GLY A 529 31.27 11.11 -4.15
CA GLY A 529 29.86 11.31 -3.77
C GLY A 529 29.12 12.20 -4.78
N PHE A 530 27.83 12.43 -4.55
CA PHE A 530 27.03 13.31 -5.41
C PHE A 530 27.59 14.74 -5.44
N ARG A 531 27.65 15.33 -6.64
CA ARG A 531 27.97 16.74 -6.88
C ARG A 531 27.16 17.30 -8.05
N LYS A 532 26.86 18.60 -8.00
CA LYS A 532 26.02 19.27 -9.00
C LYS A 532 26.71 19.49 -10.36
N ASP A 533 28.05 19.49 -10.39
CA ASP A 533 28.86 19.69 -11.60
C ASP A 533 28.95 18.45 -12.50
N LEU A 534 28.57 17.28 -11.98
CA LEU A 534 28.58 16.02 -12.73
C LEU A 534 27.67 16.08 -13.97
N SER A 535 27.98 15.25 -14.97
CA SER A 535 27.09 15.01 -16.10
C SER A 535 26.18 13.82 -15.85
N VAL A 536 26.76 12.74 -15.32
CA VAL A 536 26.06 11.52 -14.93
C VAL A 536 26.50 11.12 -13.52
N TYR A 537 25.54 10.74 -12.68
CA TYR A 537 25.81 10.16 -11.36
C TYR A 537 25.42 8.68 -11.33
N VAL A 538 26.35 7.82 -10.90
CA VAL A 538 26.17 6.38 -10.77
C VAL A 538 26.16 6.01 -9.30
N CYS A 539 25.05 5.47 -8.80
CA CYS A 539 24.87 5.20 -7.36
C CYS A 539 24.03 3.95 -7.06
N THR A 540 23.95 3.59 -5.79
CA THR A 540 23.08 2.51 -5.30
C THR A 540 21.73 3.04 -4.84
N SER A 541 20.68 2.21 -4.87
CA SER A 541 19.33 2.57 -4.40
C SER A 541 19.09 2.39 -2.88
N TYR A 542 20.15 2.30 -2.08
CA TYR A 542 20.09 2.05 -0.64
C TYR A 542 20.17 3.31 0.25
N ASN A 543 20.35 4.50 -0.34
CA ASN A 543 20.47 5.77 0.38
C ASN A 543 19.71 6.89 -0.35
N ASP A 544 18.98 7.70 0.39
CA ASP A 544 18.14 8.81 -0.07
C ASP A 544 18.47 10.17 0.58
N ALA A 545 19.61 10.28 1.29
CA ALA A 545 19.99 11.49 2.01
C ALA A 545 20.04 12.77 1.13
N GLN A 546 20.31 12.62 -0.17
CA GLN A 546 20.41 13.72 -1.15
C GLN A 546 19.34 13.63 -2.25
N HIS A 547 18.20 13.01 -1.96
CA HIS A 547 17.17 12.72 -2.97
C HIS A 547 16.63 13.99 -3.66
N ASN A 548 16.42 15.10 -2.94
CA ASN A 548 15.92 16.34 -3.53
C ASN A 548 16.93 16.96 -4.51
N GLU A 549 18.22 16.97 -4.15
CA GLU A 549 19.28 17.49 -5.00
C GLU A 549 19.48 16.62 -6.23
N ILE A 550 19.30 15.29 -6.11
CA ILE A 550 19.34 14.37 -7.25
C ILE A 550 18.11 14.57 -8.15
N LEU A 551 16.92 14.81 -7.60
CA LEU A 551 15.72 15.15 -8.39
C LEU A 551 15.94 16.40 -9.23
N GLU A 552 16.45 17.48 -8.61
CA GLU A 552 16.79 18.71 -9.33
C GLU A 552 17.85 18.48 -10.39
N PHE A 553 18.93 17.77 -10.04
CA PHE A 553 20.02 17.42 -10.95
C PHE A 553 19.49 16.74 -12.22
N VAL A 554 18.64 15.72 -12.07
CA VAL A 554 18.04 15.06 -13.24
C VAL A 554 17.05 15.98 -13.95
N ALA A 555 16.17 16.69 -13.23
CA ALA A 555 15.20 17.60 -13.83
C ALA A 555 15.85 18.68 -14.71
N GLU A 556 17.05 19.15 -14.35
CA GLU A 556 17.85 20.15 -15.08
C GLU A 556 18.71 19.58 -16.20
N GLY A 557 18.52 18.31 -16.55
CA GLY A 557 19.13 17.71 -17.73
C GLY A 557 20.08 16.56 -17.44
N LYS A 558 20.53 16.40 -16.21
CA LYS A 558 21.63 15.47 -15.88
C LYS A 558 21.19 14.00 -15.89
N GLY A 559 22.16 13.10 -15.96
CA GLY A 559 21.92 11.66 -16.05
C GLY A 559 22.04 10.94 -14.71
N LEU A 560 21.13 10.02 -14.42
CA LEU A 560 21.21 9.14 -13.24
C LEU A 560 21.22 7.67 -13.63
N LEU A 561 22.23 6.93 -13.20
CA LEU A 561 22.25 5.47 -13.25
C LEU A 561 22.21 4.92 -11.83
N ILE A 562 21.15 4.20 -11.49
CA ILE A 562 20.93 3.73 -10.11
C ILE A 562 20.71 2.22 -10.06
N GLY A 563 21.41 1.54 -9.16
CA GLY A 563 21.35 0.07 -9.02
C GLY A 563 20.97 -0.41 -7.62
N GLY A 564 20.12 -1.42 -7.51
CA GLY A 564 19.91 -2.14 -6.24
C GLY A 564 18.68 -3.03 -6.24
N HIS A 565 18.55 -3.87 -5.22
CA HIS A 565 17.51 -4.88 -5.12
C HIS A 565 16.70 -4.73 -3.83
N ALA A 566 15.37 -4.69 -3.94
CA ALA A 566 14.48 -4.47 -2.80
C ALA A 566 13.98 -5.78 -2.15
N TRP A 567 14.08 -6.93 -2.82
CA TRP A 567 13.66 -8.21 -2.23
C TRP A 567 14.40 -8.56 -0.93
N HIS A 568 15.68 -8.16 -0.80
CA HIS A 568 16.44 -8.36 0.43
C HIS A 568 15.95 -7.43 1.54
N TRP A 569 15.69 -6.17 1.18
CA TRP A 569 15.14 -5.17 2.09
C TRP A 569 13.80 -5.62 2.69
N VAL A 570 12.91 -6.21 1.90
CA VAL A 570 11.62 -6.74 2.38
C VAL A 570 11.79 -7.90 3.37
N ARG A 571 12.81 -8.74 3.20
CA ARG A 571 13.08 -9.85 4.12
C ARG A 571 13.56 -9.38 5.50
N VAL A 572 14.28 -8.25 5.55
CA VAL A 572 14.82 -7.70 6.80
C VAL A 572 13.90 -6.65 7.44
N ASN A 573 13.01 -6.04 6.66
CA ASN A 573 11.98 -5.08 7.13
C ASN A 573 10.58 -5.71 6.98
N LEU A 574 10.30 -6.73 7.80
CA LEU A 574 9.00 -7.42 7.78
C LEU A 574 7.86 -6.43 8.07
N GLY A 575 6.89 -6.36 7.16
CA GLY A 575 5.74 -5.45 7.27
C GLY A 575 5.99 -4.03 6.74
N GLY A 576 7.22 -3.70 6.35
CA GLY A 576 7.54 -2.41 5.74
C GLY A 576 7.01 -2.31 4.31
N ASN A 577 6.49 -1.12 3.94
CA ASN A 577 5.98 -0.89 2.60
C ASN A 577 7.12 -0.58 1.62
N VAL A 578 7.56 -1.59 0.85
CA VAL A 578 8.63 -1.44 -0.14
C VAL A 578 8.42 -0.26 -1.10
N MET A 579 7.17 0.07 -1.42
CA MET A 579 6.86 1.11 -2.38
C MET A 579 7.17 2.52 -1.85
N THR A 580 7.17 2.74 -0.54
CA THR A 580 7.36 4.08 0.08
C THR A 580 8.55 4.15 1.03
N GLU A 581 8.92 3.03 1.63
CA GLU A 581 9.96 2.95 2.67
C GLU A 581 11.32 2.51 2.13
N TYR A 582 11.36 1.81 0.97
CA TYR A 582 12.62 1.51 0.32
C TYR A 582 13.31 2.81 -0.16
N PRO A 583 14.55 3.11 0.27
CA PRO A 583 15.19 4.41 0.01
C PRO A 583 15.19 4.82 -1.47
N GLY A 584 15.51 3.89 -2.36
CA GLY A 584 15.50 4.15 -3.81
C GLY A 584 14.13 4.54 -4.37
N ASN A 585 13.04 3.99 -3.83
CA ASN A 585 11.69 4.26 -4.33
C ASN A 585 11.20 5.67 -3.96
N ARG A 586 11.71 6.27 -2.88
CA ARG A 586 11.41 7.68 -2.54
C ARG A 586 11.84 8.64 -3.66
N LEU A 587 12.94 8.30 -4.34
CA LEU A 587 13.43 9.00 -5.53
C LEU A 587 12.72 8.52 -6.81
N LEU A 588 12.73 7.21 -7.07
CA LEU A 588 12.31 6.64 -8.35
C LEU A 588 10.81 6.80 -8.62
N ASN A 589 9.95 6.77 -7.58
CA ASN A 589 8.51 6.93 -7.77
C ASN A 589 8.16 8.28 -8.41
N LYS A 590 8.95 9.34 -8.13
CA LYS A 590 8.79 10.67 -8.75
C LYS A 590 9.14 10.67 -10.24
N MET A 591 9.98 9.72 -10.66
CA MET A 591 10.40 9.52 -12.05
C MET A 591 9.57 8.46 -12.77
N GLY A 592 8.57 7.86 -12.11
CA GLY A 592 7.69 6.87 -12.71
C GLY A 592 8.18 5.42 -12.64
N LEU A 593 9.15 5.14 -11.78
CA LEU A 593 9.78 3.82 -11.64
C LEU A 593 9.73 3.36 -10.17
N SER A 594 9.57 2.07 -9.92
CA SER A 594 9.68 1.51 -8.56
C SER A 594 10.36 0.15 -8.59
N ILE A 595 11.28 -0.11 -7.66
CA ILE A 595 11.88 -1.43 -7.43
C ILE A 595 10.99 -2.20 -6.46
N LEU A 596 10.51 -3.36 -6.87
CA LEU A 596 9.56 -4.17 -6.11
C LEU A 596 10.25 -5.19 -5.21
N GLY A 597 9.54 -5.65 -4.18
CA GLY A 597 10.05 -6.66 -3.23
C GLY A 597 10.11 -8.09 -3.77
N ASN A 598 9.54 -8.36 -4.95
CA ASN A 598 9.57 -9.68 -5.56
C ASN A 598 10.84 -9.88 -6.39
N PHE A 599 11.36 -11.10 -6.35
CA PHE A 599 12.55 -11.48 -7.09
C PHE A 599 12.22 -12.16 -8.41
N LEU A 600 13.16 -12.08 -9.34
CA LEU A 600 13.13 -12.74 -10.64
C LEU A 600 14.08 -13.95 -10.60
N SER A 601 13.85 -14.92 -11.47
CA SER A 601 14.87 -15.94 -11.71
C SER A 601 16.14 -15.25 -12.24
N SER A 602 17.28 -15.91 -12.09
CA SER A 602 18.49 -15.52 -12.79
C SER A 602 18.59 -16.33 -14.10
N GLY A 603 19.40 -15.84 -15.04
CA GLY A 603 19.59 -16.46 -16.34
C GLY A 603 19.96 -15.48 -17.44
N LEU A 604 19.88 -15.99 -18.67
CA LEU A 604 20.19 -15.29 -19.90
C LEU A 604 18.90 -14.82 -20.58
N TYR A 605 18.70 -13.51 -20.68
CA TYR A 605 17.49 -12.91 -21.25
C TYR A 605 17.77 -12.23 -22.56
N LYS A 606 16.94 -12.47 -23.58
CA LYS A 606 17.07 -11.78 -24.87
C LYS A 606 16.75 -10.29 -24.71
N ALA A 607 17.51 -9.45 -25.40
CA ALA A 607 17.13 -8.04 -25.56
C ALA A 607 15.81 -7.93 -26.36
N PRO A 608 14.95 -6.93 -26.07
CA PRO A 608 13.70 -6.73 -26.80
C PRO A 608 13.91 -6.56 -28.31
N ASP A 609 13.02 -7.14 -29.13
CA ASP A 609 13.01 -6.89 -30.58
C ASP A 609 12.41 -5.51 -30.88
N ILE A 610 13.29 -4.56 -31.18
CA ILE A 610 12.97 -3.17 -31.49
C ILE A 610 11.95 -3.04 -32.64
N LYS A 611 11.94 -3.97 -33.60
CA LYS A 611 10.96 -3.95 -34.70
C LYS A 611 9.53 -4.20 -34.21
N GLN A 612 9.36 -4.88 -33.09
CA GLN A 612 8.08 -5.20 -32.46
C GLN A 612 7.71 -4.22 -31.34
N VAL A 613 8.60 -3.30 -30.95
CA VAL A 613 8.37 -2.34 -29.85
C VAL A 613 7.29 -1.29 -30.16
N SER A 614 6.89 -1.10 -31.44
CA SER A 614 5.85 -0.14 -31.82
C SER A 614 4.42 -0.66 -31.57
N SER A 615 3.59 0.16 -30.92
CA SER A 615 2.14 0.00 -30.62
C SER A 615 1.67 -1.25 -29.85
N GLU A 616 2.44 -2.34 -29.82
CA GLU A 616 2.06 -3.61 -29.18
C GLU A 616 2.82 -3.89 -27.87
N SER A 617 3.81 -3.07 -27.52
CA SER A 617 4.61 -3.25 -26.30
C SER A 617 3.81 -2.95 -25.04
N TYR A 618 3.90 -3.84 -24.05
CA TYR A 618 3.20 -3.68 -22.77
C TYR A 618 3.62 -2.39 -22.06
N HIS A 619 2.65 -1.53 -21.74
CA HIS A 619 2.83 -0.37 -20.89
C HIS A 619 1.68 -0.25 -19.90
N PHE A 620 1.98 -0.19 -18.60
CA PHE A 620 1.02 -0.21 -17.49
C PHE A 620 -0.17 0.75 -17.72
N ARG A 621 0.10 2.03 -17.96
CA ARG A 621 -0.96 3.05 -18.18
C ARG A 621 -1.71 2.87 -19.49
N GLY A 622 -1.03 2.37 -20.53
CA GLY A 622 -1.62 2.17 -21.85
C GLY A 622 -2.68 1.07 -21.80
N LEU A 623 -2.32 -0.06 -21.19
CA LEU A 623 -3.22 -1.17 -20.96
C LEU A 623 -4.37 -0.82 -20.01
N LEU A 624 -4.07 -0.11 -18.90
CA LEU A 624 -5.11 0.35 -17.98
C LEU A 624 -6.15 1.24 -18.68
N ARG A 625 -5.71 2.12 -19.58
CA ARG A 625 -6.60 2.95 -20.40
C ARG A 625 -7.43 2.10 -21.38
N SER A 626 -6.82 1.11 -22.03
CA SER A 626 -7.54 0.17 -22.91
C SER A 626 -8.67 -0.53 -22.15
N ILE A 627 -8.34 -1.13 -21.00
CA ILE A 627 -9.30 -1.83 -20.15
C ILE A 627 -10.38 -0.89 -19.64
N ALA A 628 -10.01 0.29 -19.14
CA ALA A 628 -11.00 1.26 -18.67
C ALA A 628 -11.96 1.68 -19.79
N SER A 629 -11.44 1.97 -20.98
CA SER A 629 -12.28 2.33 -22.14
C SER A 629 -13.23 1.20 -22.52
N ASN A 630 -12.76 -0.05 -22.52
CA ASN A 630 -13.59 -1.19 -22.88
C ASN A 630 -14.65 -1.49 -21.81
N VAL A 631 -14.25 -1.55 -20.53
CA VAL A 631 -15.16 -1.83 -19.41
C VAL A 631 -16.22 -0.74 -19.27
N LEU A 632 -15.84 0.54 -19.28
CA LEU A 632 -16.77 1.65 -19.11
C LEU A 632 -17.70 1.85 -20.32
N GLN A 633 -17.37 1.30 -21.49
CA GLN A 633 -18.22 1.31 -22.69
C GLN A 633 -18.97 -0.01 -22.91
N GLY A 634 -18.85 -0.99 -22.01
CA GLY A 634 -19.48 -2.31 -22.15
C GLY A 634 -18.93 -3.16 -23.30
N LYS A 635 -17.70 -2.91 -23.76
CA LYS A 635 -17.03 -3.66 -24.83
C LYS A 635 -16.18 -4.81 -24.27
N SER A 636 -15.99 -5.86 -25.06
CA SER A 636 -15.06 -6.96 -24.75
C SER A 636 -13.61 -6.50 -24.80
N LEU A 637 -12.75 -7.16 -24.01
CA LEU A 637 -11.30 -6.96 -24.07
C LEU A 637 -10.71 -7.64 -25.31
N THR A 638 -9.58 -7.16 -25.80
CA THR A 638 -8.83 -7.83 -26.88
C THR A 638 -8.07 -9.05 -26.33
N GLU A 639 -7.74 -10.03 -27.17
CA GLU A 639 -6.91 -11.20 -26.75
C GLU A 639 -5.54 -10.79 -26.19
N GLN A 640 -4.99 -9.66 -26.65
CA GLN A 640 -3.76 -9.11 -26.13
C GLN A 640 -3.94 -8.50 -24.73
N ASP A 641 -5.02 -7.74 -24.52
CA ASP A 641 -5.35 -7.19 -23.20
C ASP A 641 -5.54 -8.32 -22.18
N GLU A 642 -6.28 -9.37 -22.56
CA GLU A 642 -6.58 -10.51 -21.68
C GLU A 642 -5.31 -11.24 -21.22
N ARG A 643 -4.37 -11.52 -22.14
CA ARG A 643 -3.06 -12.13 -21.80
C ARG A 643 -2.26 -11.31 -20.79
N CYS A 644 -2.49 -10.01 -20.73
CA CYS A 644 -1.75 -9.09 -19.87
C CYS A 644 -2.41 -8.82 -18.50
N LEU A 645 -3.63 -9.32 -18.26
CA LEU A 645 -4.42 -9.02 -17.06
C LEU A 645 -3.77 -9.52 -15.76
N LYS A 646 -3.18 -10.71 -15.75
CA LYS A 646 -2.52 -11.26 -14.56
C LYS A 646 -1.34 -10.39 -14.12
N LYS A 647 -0.54 -9.95 -15.08
CA LYS A 647 0.57 -9.01 -14.85
C LYS A 647 0.04 -7.66 -14.35
N LEU A 648 -0.93 -7.08 -15.06
CA LEU A 648 -1.53 -5.80 -14.69
C LEU A 648 -2.16 -5.83 -13.29
N SER A 649 -2.83 -6.92 -12.94
CA SER A 649 -3.43 -7.12 -11.62
C SER A 649 -2.39 -6.99 -10.51
N THR A 650 -1.22 -7.62 -10.69
CA THR A 650 -0.12 -7.55 -9.74
C THR A 650 0.44 -6.12 -9.68
N GLU A 651 0.65 -5.49 -10.83
CA GLU A 651 1.15 -4.11 -10.92
C GLU A 651 0.18 -3.09 -10.30
N CYS A 652 -1.13 -3.24 -10.51
CA CYS A 652 -2.15 -2.41 -9.85
C CYS A 652 -2.11 -2.56 -8.34
N PHE A 653 -2.00 -3.79 -7.82
CA PHE A 653 -1.92 -4.02 -6.38
C PHE A 653 -0.69 -3.34 -5.76
N GLN A 654 0.49 -3.48 -6.39
CA GLN A 654 1.72 -2.81 -5.95
C GLN A 654 1.62 -1.29 -6.10
N TYR A 655 1.04 -0.80 -7.20
CA TYR A 655 0.83 0.62 -7.43
C TYR A 655 -0.03 1.24 -6.33
N LEU A 656 -1.16 0.61 -5.99
CA LEU A 656 -2.08 1.05 -4.93
C LEU A 656 -1.43 1.06 -3.54
N ALA A 657 -0.44 0.20 -3.29
CA ALA A 657 0.29 0.21 -2.04
C ALA A 657 1.15 1.47 -1.85
N MET A 658 1.45 2.26 -2.90
CA MET A 658 2.22 3.51 -2.73
C MET A 658 1.48 4.54 -1.85
N GLN A 659 0.15 4.65 -1.97
CA GLN A 659 -0.68 5.61 -1.21
C GLN A 659 -0.27 7.12 -1.24
N PRO A 660 0.36 7.71 -2.29
CA PRO A 660 0.63 9.14 -2.31
C PRO A 660 -0.63 9.88 -2.74
N HIS A 661 -1.66 9.93 -1.90
CA HIS A 661 -2.96 10.53 -2.22
C HIS A 661 -2.89 12.02 -2.62
N GLU A 662 -1.79 12.71 -2.29
CA GLU A 662 -1.48 14.08 -2.73
C GLU A 662 -0.94 14.16 -4.16
N CYS A 663 -0.47 13.03 -4.71
CA CYS A 663 0.06 12.93 -6.06
C CYS A 663 -1.09 12.77 -7.05
N ALA A 664 -1.30 13.78 -7.87
CA ALA A 664 -2.46 13.85 -8.75
C ALA A 664 -2.45 12.75 -9.83
N THR A 665 -1.26 12.31 -10.26
CA THR A 665 -1.09 11.17 -11.18
C THR A 665 -1.37 9.81 -10.55
N TYR A 666 -1.29 9.70 -9.21
CA TYR A 666 -1.68 8.53 -8.44
C TYR A 666 -3.18 8.51 -8.19
N SER A 667 -3.71 9.60 -7.64
CA SER A 667 -5.14 9.73 -7.33
C SER A 667 -6.03 9.55 -8.56
N SER A 668 -5.52 9.86 -9.75
CA SER A 668 -6.21 9.59 -11.01
C SER A 668 -6.28 8.13 -11.40
N VAL A 669 -5.19 7.39 -11.24
CA VAL A 669 -5.16 5.94 -11.46
C VAL A 669 -6.07 5.25 -10.44
N VAL A 670 -6.04 5.68 -9.16
CA VAL A 670 -6.97 5.17 -8.12
C VAL A 670 -8.41 5.45 -8.50
N ALA A 671 -8.73 6.66 -8.97
CA ALA A 671 -10.08 7.02 -9.40
C ALA A 671 -10.54 6.19 -10.61
N LEU A 672 -9.66 5.97 -11.60
CA LEU A 672 -9.95 5.14 -12.76
C LEU A 672 -10.25 3.69 -12.37
N LEU A 673 -9.39 3.10 -11.52
CA LEU A 673 -9.58 1.75 -10.98
C LEU A 673 -10.87 1.67 -10.15
N THR A 674 -11.17 2.70 -9.36
CA THR A 674 -12.40 2.81 -8.58
C THR A 674 -13.63 2.82 -9.49
N SER A 675 -13.61 3.59 -10.59
CA SER A 675 -14.71 3.60 -11.56
C SER A 675 -14.88 2.24 -12.24
N ILE A 676 -13.77 1.57 -12.61
CA ILE A 676 -13.81 0.21 -13.15
C ILE A 676 -14.50 -0.74 -12.16
N VAL A 677 -14.10 -0.73 -10.89
CA VAL A 677 -14.66 -1.62 -9.86
C VAL A 677 -16.11 -1.29 -9.54
N LYS A 678 -16.50 -0.02 -9.51
CA LYS A 678 -17.89 0.39 -9.26
C LYS A 678 -18.82 0.00 -10.41
N GLU A 679 -18.36 0.15 -11.66
CA GLU A 679 -19.16 -0.15 -12.85
C GLU A 679 -19.26 -1.66 -13.11
N ALA A 680 -18.13 -2.37 -13.08
CA ALA A 680 -18.11 -3.80 -13.38
C ALA A 680 -18.49 -4.69 -12.18
N GLY A 681 -18.35 -4.18 -10.96
CA GLY A 681 -18.48 -4.96 -9.73
C GLY A 681 -17.36 -6.00 -9.57
N ILE A 682 -17.42 -6.75 -8.47
CA ILE A 682 -16.45 -7.82 -8.18
C ILE A 682 -17.13 -9.19 -8.18
N PRO A 683 -16.49 -10.22 -8.77
CA PRO A 683 -16.97 -11.60 -8.67
C PRO A 683 -17.06 -12.06 -7.20
N GLN A 684 -18.22 -12.60 -6.81
CA GLN A 684 -18.41 -13.17 -5.47
C GLN A 684 -17.80 -14.58 -5.46
N VAL A 685 -16.49 -14.64 -5.22
CA VAL A 685 -15.72 -15.89 -5.25
C VAL A 685 -16.14 -16.81 -4.11
N SER A 686 -16.41 -18.07 -4.44
CA SER A 686 -16.77 -19.10 -3.48
C SER A 686 -16.44 -20.49 -4.03
N PRO A 687 -16.60 -21.56 -3.24
CA PRO A 687 -16.37 -22.93 -3.71
C PRO A 687 -17.34 -23.34 -4.83
N THR A 688 -18.56 -22.82 -4.79
CA THR A 688 -19.61 -23.04 -5.80
C THR A 688 -19.51 -22.06 -6.97
N ASN A 689 -18.85 -20.92 -6.78
CA ASN A 689 -18.57 -19.92 -7.83
C ASN A 689 -17.06 -19.63 -7.93
N PRO A 690 -16.25 -20.59 -8.43
CA PRO A 690 -14.80 -20.43 -8.51
C PRO A 690 -14.38 -19.53 -9.68
N ILE A 691 -13.40 -18.68 -9.46
CA ILE A 691 -12.80 -17.82 -10.48
C ILE A 691 -11.78 -18.59 -11.30
N LYS A 692 -11.96 -18.56 -12.62
CA LYS A 692 -11.05 -19.17 -13.60
C LYS A 692 -10.50 -18.17 -14.61
N SER A 693 -11.26 -17.11 -14.91
CA SER A 693 -10.85 -16.11 -15.91
C SER A 693 -9.88 -15.08 -15.34
N ASP A 694 -8.93 -14.62 -16.15
CA ASP A 694 -8.00 -13.56 -15.75
C ASP A 694 -8.71 -12.22 -15.51
N LYS A 695 -9.84 -11.97 -16.18
CA LYS A 695 -10.69 -10.79 -15.96
C LYS A 695 -11.28 -10.77 -14.56
N GLU A 696 -11.88 -11.87 -14.11
CA GLU A 696 -12.43 -11.97 -12.76
C GLU A 696 -11.34 -11.87 -11.69
N ARG A 697 -10.17 -12.49 -11.93
CA ARG A 697 -8.99 -12.36 -11.05
C ARG A 697 -8.54 -10.92 -10.93
N PHE A 698 -8.43 -10.22 -12.06
CA PHE A 698 -8.08 -8.81 -12.10
C PHE A 698 -9.05 -7.98 -11.27
N MET A 699 -10.36 -8.17 -11.45
CA MET A 699 -11.39 -7.44 -10.70
C MET A 699 -11.31 -7.72 -9.19
N LEU A 700 -11.13 -8.97 -8.79
CA LEU A 700 -11.00 -9.36 -7.39
C LEU A 700 -9.76 -8.73 -6.73
N CYS A 701 -8.62 -8.80 -7.40
CA CYS A 701 -7.35 -8.29 -6.88
C CYS A 701 -7.33 -6.76 -6.81
N VAL A 702 -7.77 -6.07 -7.88
CA VAL A 702 -7.85 -4.60 -7.90
C VAL A 702 -8.82 -4.11 -6.85
N GLY A 703 -9.98 -4.75 -6.70
CA GLY A 703 -10.96 -4.35 -5.70
C GLY A 703 -10.48 -4.54 -4.26
N ALA A 704 -9.85 -5.67 -3.96
CA ALA A 704 -9.23 -5.90 -2.66
C ALA A 704 -8.11 -4.87 -2.39
N GLY A 705 -7.25 -4.62 -3.39
CA GLY A 705 -6.19 -3.62 -3.32
C GLY A 705 -6.74 -2.19 -3.12
N LEU A 706 -7.83 -1.82 -3.79
CA LEU A 706 -8.48 -0.53 -3.62
C LEU A 706 -9.06 -0.40 -2.21
N TYR A 707 -9.78 -1.41 -1.72
CA TYR A 707 -10.31 -1.37 -0.36
C TYR A 707 -9.21 -1.22 0.68
N LYS A 708 -8.10 -1.96 0.53
CA LYS A 708 -6.98 -1.90 1.47
C LYS A 708 -6.27 -0.54 1.49
N ASN A 709 -6.22 0.14 0.35
CA ASN A 709 -5.43 1.36 0.16
C ASN A 709 -6.26 2.63 -0.10
N SER A 710 -7.59 2.55 0.00
CA SER A 710 -8.49 3.70 -0.19
C SER A 710 -8.53 4.59 1.04
N SER A 711 -8.63 5.90 0.82
CA SER A 711 -8.95 6.87 1.89
C SER A 711 -10.38 6.72 2.41
N ASP A 712 -11.29 6.14 1.61
CA ASP A 712 -12.66 5.82 1.99
C ASP A 712 -13.04 4.40 1.55
N PRO A 713 -12.66 3.37 2.32
CA PRO A 713 -12.96 1.98 1.99
C PRO A 713 -14.46 1.65 2.13
N GLU A 714 -15.21 2.40 2.95
CA GLU A 714 -16.64 2.16 3.17
C GLU A 714 -17.46 2.42 1.90
N ALA A 715 -17.08 3.43 1.11
CA ALA A 715 -17.71 3.73 -0.16
C ALA A 715 -17.49 2.64 -1.23
N LEU A 716 -16.51 1.76 -1.04
CA LEU A 716 -16.23 0.63 -1.94
C LEU A 716 -16.89 -0.66 -1.46
N LEU A 717 -17.12 -0.80 -0.14
CA LEU A 717 -17.56 -2.04 0.46
C LEU A 717 -18.81 -2.65 -0.21
N PRO A 718 -19.89 -1.90 -0.52
CA PRO A 718 -21.08 -2.45 -1.19
C PRO A 718 -20.83 -2.96 -2.61
N CYS A 719 -19.78 -2.47 -3.28
CA CYS A 719 -19.40 -2.91 -4.63
C CYS A 719 -18.57 -4.21 -4.60
N ILE A 720 -17.89 -4.45 -3.47
CA ILE A 720 -16.98 -5.59 -3.29
C ILE A 720 -17.72 -6.77 -2.66
N ILE A 721 -18.45 -6.51 -1.58
CA ILE A 721 -19.22 -7.50 -0.82
C ILE A 721 -20.70 -7.22 -1.09
N LYS A 722 -21.33 -8.09 -1.90
CA LYS A 722 -22.76 -7.94 -2.23
C LYS A 722 -23.66 -8.40 -1.09
N GLU A 723 -23.22 -9.40 -0.33
CA GLU A 723 -23.95 -9.95 0.80
C GLU A 723 -23.25 -9.60 2.12
N HIS A 724 -23.90 -8.73 2.89
CA HIS A 724 -23.46 -8.39 4.25
C HIS A 724 -24.37 -9.08 5.28
N PRO A 725 -23.99 -10.27 5.79
CA PRO A 725 -24.76 -10.91 6.84
C PRO A 725 -24.75 -10.03 8.09
N ALA A 726 -25.93 -9.55 8.49
CA ALA A 726 -26.13 -8.79 9.72
C ALA A 726 -26.08 -9.74 10.94
N LEU A 727 -24.87 -10.13 11.33
CA LEU A 727 -24.66 -11.00 12.49
C LEU A 727 -24.82 -10.21 13.81
N PRO A 728 -25.48 -10.78 14.84
CA PRO A 728 -25.56 -10.15 16.16
C PRO A 728 -24.18 -9.88 16.76
N THR A 729 -23.98 -8.65 17.27
CA THR A 729 -22.72 -8.23 17.87
C THR A 729 -22.81 -8.15 19.39
N VAL A 730 -21.66 -8.27 20.04
CA VAL A 730 -21.43 -8.02 21.46
C VAL A 730 -20.55 -6.79 21.63
N ALA A 731 -20.82 -6.02 22.68
CA ALA A 731 -20.08 -4.82 23.00
C ALA A 731 -19.11 -5.03 24.17
N ASN A 732 -17.93 -4.39 24.12
CA ASN A 732 -16.92 -4.36 25.17
C ASN A 732 -16.53 -5.75 25.72
N ALA A 733 -16.34 -6.71 24.82
CA ALA A 733 -15.91 -8.05 25.17
C ALA A 733 -14.52 -8.03 25.81
N SER A 734 -14.41 -8.53 27.04
CA SER A 734 -13.15 -8.58 27.78
C SER A 734 -12.47 -9.93 27.56
N ILE A 735 -11.19 -9.91 27.20
CA ILE A 735 -10.37 -11.11 27.02
C ILE A 735 -9.17 -11.02 27.97
N TYR A 736 -8.85 -12.13 28.62
CA TYR A 736 -7.74 -12.23 29.56
C TYR A 736 -6.59 -13.05 28.95
N ILE A 737 -5.43 -12.41 28.81
CA ILE A 737 -4.22 -12.98 28.23
C ILE A 737 -3.46 -13.70 29.34
N ASN A 738 -3.15 -14.96 29.09
CA ASN A 738 -2.24 -15.75 29.91
C ASN A 738 -1.28 -16.47 28.96
N VAL A 739 0.00 -16.10 29.01
CA VAL A 739 1.03 -16.58 28.11
C VAL A 739 2.34 -16.79 28.86
N ASN A 740 3.02 -17.89 28.57
CA ASN A 740 4.35 -18.17 29.08
C ASN A 740 5.10 -18.98 28.01
N ILE A 741 5.80 -18.26 27.12
CA ILE A 741 6.47 -18.83 25.95
C ILE A 741 7.97 -18.57 26.05
N ALA A 742 8.76 -19.52 25.56
CA ALA A 742 10.21 -19.38 25.37
C ALA A 742 10.51 -18.90 23.94
N ASP A 743 10.52 -19.78 22.95
CA ASP A 743 11.28 -19.50 21.72
C ASP A 743 10.44 -19.18 20.47
N GLU A 744 9.12 -19.42 20.49
CA GLU A 744 8.27 -19.33 19.28
C GLU A 744 7.11 -18.34 19.42
N VAL A 745 6.58 -17.87 18.28
CA VAL A 745 5.36 -17.04 18.23
C VAL A 745 4.13 -17.89 18.56
N GLN A 746 3.21 -17.41 19.38
CA GLN A 746 1.95 -18.12 19.70
C GLN A 746 0.72 -17.28 19.36
N TRP A 747 -0.29 -17.93 18.79
CA TRP A 747 -1.61 -17.33 18.59
C TRP A 747 -2.55 -17.67 19.75
N ILE A 748 -3.18 -16.64 20.30
CA ILE A 748 -4.16 -16.73 21.38
C ILE A 748 -5.55 -16.50 20.78
N SER A 749 -6.40 -17.51 20.88
CA SER A 749 -7.80 -17.47 20.44
C SER A 749 -8.64 -16.58 21.34
N THR A 750 -9.53 -15.79 20.73
CA THR A 750 -10.40 -14.86 21.47
C THR A 750 -11.86 -15.32 21.55
N GLY A 751 -12.26 -16.26 20.70
CA GLY A 751 -13.67 -16.62 20.51
C GLY A 751 -14.52 -15.52 19.88
N LEU A 752 -13.89 -14.51 19.27
CA LEU A 752 -14.54 -13.39 18.61
C LEU A 752 -14.25 -13.38 17.11
N TYR A 753 -15.20 -12.84 16.35
CA TYR A 753 -15.20 -12.73 14.90
C TYR A 753 -15.57 -11.30 14.47
N LEU A 754 -15.00 -10.84 13.35
CA LEU A 754 -15.45 -9.64 12.66
C LEU A 754 -16.11 -10.02 11.34
N SER A 755 -17.29 -9.45 11.09
CA SER A 755 -17.95 -9.57 9.79
C SER A 755 -17.13 -8.90 8.67
N PRO A 756 -17.32 -9.28 7.40
CA PRO A 756 -16.66 -8.64 6.27
C PRO A 756 -16.77 -7.11 6.31
N GLY A 757 -15.63 -6.42 6.30
CA GLY A 757 -15.52 -4.96 6.36
C GLY A 757 -15.80 -4.32 7.73
N MET A 758 -16.18 -5.10 8.74
CA MET A 758 -16.48 -4.58 10.08
C MET A 758 -15.21 -4.07 10.77
N LYS A 759 -15.24 -2.80 11.19
CA LYS A 759 -14.19 -2.19 12.01
C LYS A 759 -14.52 -2.31 13.49
N THR A 760 -13.49 -2.52 14.30
CA THR A 760 -13.61 -2.48 15.76
C THR A 760 -12.42 -1.79 16.40
N GLN A 761 -12.64 -1.17 17.54
CA GLN A 761 -11.57 -0.63 18.38
C GLN A 761 -11.21 -1.68 19.44
N MET A 762 -9.92 -1.92 19.60
CA MET A 762 -9.38 -2.77 20.66
C MET A 762 -8.56 -1.90 21.62
N THR A 763 -8.80 -2.09 22.91
CA THR A 763 -7.99 -1.49 23.97
C THR A 763 -7.04 -2.54 24.52
N MET A 764 -5.74 -2.28 24.36
CA MET A 764 -4.65 -3.17 24.70
C MET A 764 -4.05 -2.82 26.05
N PRO A 765 -3.59 -3.82 26.82
CA PRO A 765 -2.88 -3.55 28.06
C PRO A 765 -1.54 -2.86 27.74
N THR A 766 -1.23 -1.79 28.46
CA THR A 766 0.02 -1.01 28.27
C THR A 766 1.30 -1.85 28.30
N GLN A 767 1.25 -3.00 28.99
CA GLN A 767 2.34 -3.95 29.15
C GLN A 767 2.79 -4.59 27.83
N ILE A 768 1.94 -4.66 26.79
CA ILE A 768 2.30 -5.30 25.50
C ILE A 768 2.49 -4.30 24.36
N VAL A 769 2.18 -3.02 24.59
CA VAL A 769 2.28 -1.95 23.59
C VAL A 769 3.74 -1.69 23.23
N GLY A 770 4.06 -1.72 21.93
CA GLY A 770 5.42 -1.52 21.40
C GLY A 770 6.38 -2.66 21.70
N LYS A 771 5.89 -3.84 22.08
CA LYS A 771 6.71 -5.03 22.42
C LYS A 771 6.68 -6.12 21.36
N GLY A 772 6.33 -5.80 20.12
CA GLY A 772 6.27 -6.76 19.01
C GLY A 772 5.05 -7.69 19.00
N TRP A 773 4.02 -7.38 19.80
CA TRP A 773 2.73 -8.05 19.74
C TRP A 773 1.94 -7.61 18.50
N ALA A 774 1.10 -8.50 17.98
CA ALA A 774 0.21 -8.18 16.86
C ALA A 774 -1.21 -8.75 17.07
N ILE A 775 -2.17 -8.21 16.35
CA ILE A 775 -3.54 -8.74 16.24
C ILE A 775 -3.65 -9.34 14.85
N GLN A 776 -4.19 -10.54 14.75
CA GLN A 776 -4.54 -11.13 13.46
C GLN A 776 -6.06 -11.25 13.32
N ILE A 777 -6.58 -10.90 12.15
CA ILE A 777 -7.98 -11.15 11.79
C ILE A 777 -8.00 -12.10 10.61
N GLY A 778 -8.54 -13.30 10.80
CA GLY A 778 -8.50 -14.42 9.85
C GLY A 778 -7.64 -15.56 10.36
N CYS A 779 -8.06 -16.82 10.16
CA CYS A 779 -7.35 -18.00 10.66
C CYS A 779 -6.31 -18.55 9.68
N GLN A 780 -6.36 -18.12 8.42
CA GLN A 780 -5.50 -18.56 7.34
C GLN A 780 -4.14 -17.85 7.36
N THR A 781 -3.12 -18.50 6.79
CA THR A 781 -1.81 -17.89 6.46
C THR A 781 -1.48 -17.97 4.96
N ASP A 782 -2.25 -18.74 4.20
CA ASP A 782 -1.98 -19.08 2.81
C ASP A 782 -2.31 -17.94 1.83
N ASP A 783 -1.36 -17.64 0.95
CA ASP A 783 -1.56 -16.87 -0.29
C ASP A 783 -1.73 -17.83 -1.48
N ILE A 784 -2.98 -17.99 -1.92
CA ILE A 784 -3.33 -18.88 -3.05
C ILE A 784 -3.33 -18.15 -4.41
N GLY A 785 -2.80 -16.93 -4.49
CA GLY A 785 -2.81 -16.10 -5.71
C GLY A 785 -2.17 -16.76 -6.93
N GLY A 786 -1.24 -17.70 -6.70
CA GLY A 786 -0.58 -18.50 -7.73
C GLY A 786 -1.42 -19.65 -8.31
N ALA A 787 -2.55 -20.03 -7.69
CA ALA A 787 -3.36 -21.16 -8.14
C ALA A 787 -4.10 -20.88 -9.45
N ASP A 788 -4.34 -21.89 -10.29
CA ASP A 788 -5.05 -21.78 -11.58
C ASP A 788 -6.55 -21.52 -11.45
N VAL A 789 -7.14 -21.89 -10.31
CA VAL A 789 -8.55 -21.62 -9.96
C VAL A 789 -8.60 -21.06 -8.55
N LEU A 790 -9.38 -20.01 -8.31
CA LEU A 790 -9.61 -19.44 -6.98
C LEU A 790 -11.02 -19.77 -6.49
N LYS A 791 -11.12 -20.42 -5.33
CA LYS A 791 -12.36 -20.76 -4.61
C LYS A 791 -12.65 -19.81 -3.44
N ARG A 792 -11.70 -18.93 -3.12
CA ARG A 792 -11.82 -17.80 -2.18
C ARG A 792 -10.87 -16.68 -2.62
N ALA A 793 -10.92 -15.54 -1.94
CA ALA A 793 -9.93 -14.49 -2.17
C ALA A 793 -8.50 -14.97 -1.85
N PRO A 794 -7.47 -14.50 -2.58
CA PRO A 794 -6.09 -14.99 -2.44
C PRO A 794 -5.53 -14.93 -1.02
N VAL A 795 -5.70 -13.78 -0.37
CA VAL A 795 -5.27 -13.52 1.01
C VAL A 795 -6.48 -13.02 1.79
N VAL A 796 -6.81 -13.72 2.88
CA VAL A 796 -8.01 -13.47 3.70
C VAL A 796 -7.68 -13.19 5.17
N HIS A 797 -6.42 -12.87 5.48
CA HIS A 797 -5.99 -12.48 6.81
C HIS A 797 -5.34 -11.09 6.80
N GLU A 798 -5.42 -10.39 7.93
CA GLU A 798 -4.75 -9.09 8.15
C GLU A 798 -4.06 -9.08 9.52
N LEU A 799 -2.90 -8.43 9.59
CA LEU A 799 -2.06 -8.31 10.78
C LEU A 799 -1.90 -6.84 11.17
N PHE A 800 -2.09 -6.55 12.45
CA PHE A 800 -2.01 -5.20 13.02
C PHE A 800 -1.02 -5.17 14.18
N PRO A 801 0.11 -4.44 14.09
CA PRO A 801 1.06 -4.35 15.20
C PRO A 801 0.47 -3.55 16.36
N VAL A 802 0.73 -3.99 17.59
CA VAL A 802 0.23 -3.35 18.82
C VAL A 802 1.18 -2.24 19.25
N GLU A 803 1.13 -1.11 18.53
CA GLU A 803 2.00 0.06 18.79
C GLU A 803 1.34 1.13 19.68
N LYS A 804 0.04 1.03 19.91
CA LYS A 804 -0.74 1.98 20.70
C LYS A 804 -1.74 1.23 21.58
N GLU A 805 -2.12 1.85 22.71
CA GLU A 805 -3.11 1.28 23.63
C GLU A 805 -4.48 1.11 22.96
N ARG A 806 -4.88 2.04 22.09
CA ARG A 806 -6.12 1.94 21.31
C ARG A 806 -5.79 1.79 19.84
N ILE A 807 -6.29 0.72 19.26
CA ILE A 807 -6.05 0.35 17.87
C ILE A 807 -7.36 -0.03 17.20
N GLN A 808 -7.58 0.52 16.00
CA GLN A 808 -8.67 0.11 15.13
C GLN A 808 -8.19 -1.03 14.24
N VAL A 809 -8.98 -2.10 14.16
CA VAL A 809 -8.67 -3.27 13.33
C VAL A 809 -9.88 -3.69 12.49
N TRP A 810 -9.62 -4.28 11.33
CA TRP A 810 -10.65 -4.77 10.40
C TRP A 810 -10.05 -5.76 9.38
N ASN A 811 -10.91 -6.45 8.65
CA ASN A 811 -10.53 -7.26 7.48
C ASN A 811 -11.68 -7.20 6.47
N LEU A 812 -11.37 -6.98 5.18
CA LEU A 812 -12.37 -6.95 4.10
C LEU A 812 -13.23 -8.21 4.09
N TRP A 813 -12.61 -9.36 4.30
CA TRP A 813 -13.26 -10.68 4.21
C TRP A 813 -13.81 -11.16 5.56
N GLY A 814 -13.61 -10.39 6.62
CA GLY A 814 -13.91 -10.79 8.00
C GLY A 814 -12.92 -11.84 8.51
N GLY A 815 -13.16 -12.35 9.71
CA GLY A 815 -12.31 -13.38 10.29
C GLY A 815 -12.36 -13.46 11.81
N LEU A 816 -11.88 -14.59 12.34
CA LEU A 816 -11.64 -14.74 13.78
C LEU A 816 -10.54 -13.78 14.23
N ILE A 817 -10.67 -13.24 15.44
CA ILE A 817 -9.69 -12.33 16.04
C ILE A 817 -8.71 -13.16 16.87
N TYR A 818 -7.41 -12.95 16.64
CA TYR A 818 -6.32 -13.56 17.41
C TYR A 818 -5.40 -12.49 17.96
N LEU A 819 -4.81 -12.77 19.13
CA LEU A 819 -3.64 -12.05 19.61
C LEU A 819 -2.39 -12.88 19.35
N VAL A 820 -1.38 -12.28 18.72
CA VAL A 820 -0.12 -12.94 18.34
C VAL A 820 0.97 -12.48 19.29
N ALA A 821 1.38 -13.40 20.17
CA ALA A 821 2.43 -13.18 21.16
C ALA A 821 3.82 -13.44 20.52
N PRO A 822 4.77 -12.50 20.63
CA PRO A 822 6.14 -12.73 20.18
C PRO A 822 6.86 -13.75 21.07
N PRO A 823 8.00 -14.32 20.63
CA PRO A 823 8.84 -15.16 21.47
C PRO A 823 9.19 -14.48 22.80
N ASN A 824 9.45 -15.27 23.84
CA ASN A 824 9.81 -14.85 25.19
C ASN A 824 8.72 -14.06 25.94
N SER A 825 7.47 -14.09 25.47
CA SER A 825 6.35 -13.44 26.14
C SER A 825 5.94 -14.16 27.42
N ARG A 826 5.82 -13.42 28.53
CA ARG A 826 5.38 -13.92 29.83
C ARG A 826 4.42 -12.93 30.47
N GLU A 827 3.13 -13.18 30.33
CA GLU A 827 2.08 -12.29 30.84
C GLU A 827 0.96 -13.11 31.49
N GLU A 828 0.42 -12.63 32.61
CA GLU A 828 -0.64 -13.31 33.35
C GLU A 828 -1.75 -12.31 33.68
N GLY A 829 -3.00 -12.70 33.39
CA GLY A 829 -4.19 -11.92 33.74
C GLY A 829 -4.34 -10.58 33.01
N LEU A 830 -3.58 -10.29 31.95
CA LEU A 830 -3.72 -9.01 31.26
C LEU A 830 -5.07 -8.94 30.55
N LYS A 831 -5.81 -7.86 30.81
CA LYS A 831 -7.11 -7.62 30.20
C LYS A 831 -6.96 -6.80 28.93
N LEU A 832 -7.52 -7.29 27.83
CA LEU A 832 -7.80 -6.50 26.63
C LEU A 832 -9.32 -6.40 26.42
N VAL A 833 -9.77 -5.35 25.73
CA VAL A 833 -11.20 -5.12 25.46
C VAL A 833 -11.42 -4.91 23.97
N VAL A 834 -12.38 -5.65 23.40
CA VAL A 834 -12.85 -5.49 22.02
C VAL A 834 -14.20 -4.79 22.05
N GLN A 835 -14.29 -3.59 21.46
CA GLN A 835 -15.48 -2.76 21.58
C GLN A 835 -16.71 -3.35 20.90
N THR A 836 -16.56 -3.92 19.70
CA THR A 836 -17.67 -4.54 18.97
C THR A 836 -17.16 -5.77 18.23
N ALA A 837 -17.79 -6.93 18.41
CA ALA A 837 -17.45 -8.16 17.68
C ALA A 837 -18.63 -9.12 17.63
N VAL A 838 -18.53 -10.19 16.85
CA VAL A 838 -19.48 -11.30 16.80
C VAL A 838 -18.92 -12.46 17.62
N ARG A 839 -19.76 -13.18 18.38
CA ARG A 839 -19.30 -14.40 19.08
C ARG A 839 -19.13 -15.56 18.11
N ALA A 840 -18.02 -16.27 18.25
CA ALA A 840 -17.78 -17.53 17.55
C ALA A 840 -18.06 -18.73 18.47
N PRO A 841 -18.47 -19.90 17.93
CA PRO A 841 -18.46 -21.13 18.68
C PRO A 841 -17.04 -21.45 19.15
N TYR A 842 -16.78 -21.32 20.44
CA TYR A 842 -15.46 -21.49 21.02
C TYR A 842 -15.52 -22.38 22.26
N PHE A 843 -14.99 -23.60 22.14
CA PHE A 843 -14.88 -24.54 23.24
C PHE A 843 -13.45 -24.57 23.77
N GLN A 844 -13.26 -24.39 25.08
CA GLN A 844 -11.97 -24.56 25.73
C GLN A 844 -12.03 -25.68 26.75
N SER A 845 -11.23 -26.73 26.54
CA SER A 845 -11.17 -27.90 27.44
C SER A 845 -10.82 -27.46 28.87
N GLY A 846 -11.57 -27.99 29.85
CA GLY A 846 -11.43 -27.65 31.27
C GLY A 846 -12.02 -26.29 31.68
N LYS A 847 -12.51 -25.46 30.75
CA LYS A 847 -13.19 -24.19 31.06
C LYS A 847 -14.64 -24.13 30.59
N THR A 848 -14.92 -24.60 29.37
CA THR A 848 -16.27 -24.61 28.81
C THR A 848 -17.02 -25.85 29.26
N GLY A 849 -18.20 -25.69 29.87
CA GLY A 849 -19.05 -26.83 30.25
C GLY A 849 -19.76 -27.44 29.03
N VAL A 850 -19.89 -28.77 28.97
CA VAL A 850 -20.59 -29.46 27.86
C VAL A 850 -22.05 -29.01 27.74
N GLN A 851 -22.75 -28.83 28.85
CA GLN A 851 -24.13 -28.35 28.83
C GLN A 851 -24.23 -26.91 28.29
N GLU A 852 -23.32 -26.02 28.69
CA GLU A 852 -23.25 -24.65 28.20
C GLU A 852 -22.94 -24.62 26.69
N TRP A 853 -22.01 -25.47 26.28
CA TRP A 853 -21.66 -25.69 24.88
C TRP A 853 -22.88 -26.05 24.02
N VAL A 854 -23.60 -27.10 24.42
CA VAL A 854 -24.76 -27.61 23.68
C VAL A 854 -25.92 -26.62 23.65
N SER A 855 -26.17 -25.94 24.77
CA SER A 855 -27.32 -25.05 24.93
C SER A 855 -27.15 -23.67 24.29
N SER A 856 -25.91 -23.19 24.12
CA SER A 856 -25.70 -21.79 23.68
C SER A 856 -24.45 -21.55 22.82
N ILE A 857 -23.27 -22.02 23.24
CA ILE A 857 -22.01 -21.59 22.61
C ILE A 857 -21.89 -22.12 21.19
N ARG A 858 -22.26 -23.39 20.94
CA ARG A 858 -22.16 -23.99 19.59
C ARG A 858 -23.04 -23.31 18.54
N SER A 859 -24.07 -22.58 18.99
CA SER A 859 -25.03 -21.85 18.16
C SER A 859 -24.63 -20.39 17.92
N ALA A 860 -23.46 -19.96 18.40
CA ALA A 860 -22.98 -18.60 18.15
C ALA A 860 -22.88 -18.31 16.64
N PRO A 861 -23.17 -17.06 16.22
CA PRO A 861 -23.52 -16.76 14.82
C PRO A 861 -22.33 -16.67 13.86
N ALA A 862 -21.08 -16.64 14.33
CA ALA A 862 -19.92 -16.57 13.43
C ALA A 862 -19.86 -17.78 12.47
N PRO A 863 -19.26 -17.63 11.27
CA PRO A 863 -19.09 -18.73 10.32
C PRO A 863 -17.93 -19.67 10.68
N TRP A 864 -17.05 -19.28 11.61
CA TRP A 864 -15.89 -20.04 12.05
C TRP A 864 -15.99 -20.41 13.53
N ALA A 865 -15.49 -21.59 13.87
CA ALA A 865 -15.51 -22.15 15.21
C ALA A 865 -14.10 -22.63 15.62
N GLU A 866 -13.82 -22.62 16.93
CA GLU A 866 -12.57 -23.12 17.50
C GLU A 866 -12.82 -24.13 18.63
N LEU A 867 -12.09 -25.25 18.60
CA LEU A 867 -11.99 -26.20 19.71
C LEU A 867 -10.56 -26.17 20.25
N GLU A 868 -10.37 -25.65 21.46
CA GLU A 868 -9.06 -25.55 22.11
C GLU A 868 -8.89 -26.65 23.18
N PHE A 869 -7.90 -27.51 22.96
CA PHE A 869 -7.54 -28.62 23.86
C PHE A 869 -6.19 -28.36 24.56
N GLU A 870 -5.58 -29.35 25.22
CA GLU A 870 -4.36 -29.14 26.01
C GLU A 870 -3.19 -28.68 25.14
N ASN A 871 -2.97 -29.37 24.02
CA ASN A 871 -1.81 -29.20 23.14
C ASN A 871 -2.17 -28.80 21.70
N ILE A 872 -3.45 -28.74 21.34
CA ILE A 872 -3.88 -28.46 19.96
C ILE A 872 -5.17 -27.64 19.92
N ILE A 873 -5.32 -26.82 18.88
CA ILE A 873 -6.53 -26.06 18.57
C ILE A 873 -7.00 -26.40 17.17
N MET A 874 -8.29 -26.63 16.99
CA MET A 874 -8.91 -26.90 15.69
C MET A 874 -9.81 -25.76 15.28
N THR A 875 -9.59 -25.22 14.09
CA THR A 875 -10.40 -24.15 13.52
C THR A 875 -11.09 -24.66 12.26
N ILE A 876 -12.42 -24.72 12.30
CA ILE A 876 -13.24 -25.23 11.19
C ILE A 876 -14.48 -24.36 10.98
N GLN A 877 -15.25 -24.62 9.91
CA GLN A 877 -16.51 -23.95 9.69
C GLN A 877 -17.55 -24.33 10.75
N SER A 878 -18.30 -23.33 11.23
CA SER A 878 -19.27 -23.51 12.32
C SER A 878 -20.41 -24.47 11.96
N GLU A 879 -20.72 -24.62 10.68
CA GLU A 879 -21.73 -25.58 10.22
C GLU A 879 -21.42 -27.01 10.68
N GLY A 880 -20.16 -27.47 10.54
CA GLY A 880 -19.72 -28.79 11.01
C GLY A 880 -19.63 -28.92 12.54
N ILE A 881 -19.64 -27.81 13.28
CA ILE A 881 -19.54 -27.78 14.75
C ILE A 881 -20.89 -27.70 15.45
N ARG A 882 -21.90 -27.08 14.81
CA ARG A 882 -23.22 -26.85 15.43
C ARG A 882 -23.90 -28.14 15.89
N GLY A 883 -23.62 -29.25 15.21
CA GLY A 883 -24.11 -30.59 15.58
C GLY A 883 -23.29 -31.30 16.66
N LEU A 884 -22.12 -30.80 17.06
CA LEU A 884 -21.22 -31.49 17.99
C LEU A 884 -21.78 -31.44 19.43
N GLU A 885 -22.15 -32.60 19.97
CA GLU A 885 -22.71 -32.71 21.33
C GLU A 885 -21.66 -32.96 22.40
N ARG A 886 -20.58 -33.68 22.06
CA ARG A 886 -19.57 -34.17 23.02
C ARG A 886 -18.15 -33.70 22.66
N PRO A 887 -17.87 -32.39 22.72
CA PRO A 887 -16.52 -31.86 22.46
C PRO A 887 -15.49 -32.36 23.49
N ASP A 888 -15.93 -32.80 24.67
CA ASP A 888 -15.10 -33.40 25.72
C ASP A 888 -14.54 -34.78 25.32
N GLU A 889 -15.26 -35.54 24.49
CA GLU A 889 -14.79 -36.82 23.96
C GLU A 889 -13.73 -36.62 22.87
N VAL A 890 -13.93 -35.59 22.04
CA VAL A 890 -12.94 -35.14 21.05
C VAL A 890 -11.67 -34.68 21.76
N ALA A 891 -11.81 -33.81 22.79
CA ALA A 891 -10.69 -33.33 23.58
C ALA A 891 -9.86 -34.47 24.18
N ARG A 892 -10.52 -35.46 24.82
CA ARG A 892 -9.82 -36.63 25.41
C ARG A 892 -8.99 -37.41 24.38
N LEU A 893 -9.58 -37.73 23.22
CA LEU A 893 -8.84 -38.45 22.18
C LEU A 893 -7.63 -37.65 21.69
N TRP A 894 -7.82 -36.35 21.43
CA TRP A 894 -6.75 -35.52 20.89
C TRP A 894 -5.66 -35.18 21.90
N ASP A 895 -6.00 -35.06 23.18
CA ASP A 895 -5.02 -34.95 24.26
C ASP A 895 -4.16 -36.23 24.33
N ASP A 896 -4.77 -37.42 24.22
CA ASP A 896 -4.04 -38.70 24.14
C ASP A 896 -3.13 -38.79 22.90
N ILE A 897 -3.63 -38.35 21.73
CA ILE A 897 -2.85 -38.29 20.48
C ILE A 897 -1.64 -37.39 20.66
N MET A 898 -1.84 -36.16 21.15
CA MET A 898 -0.76 -35.19 21.29
C MET A 898 0.26 -35.61 22.34
N ARG A 899 -0.16 -36.30 23.41
CA ARG A 899 0.76 -36.92 24.38
C ARG A 899 1.60 -38.02 23.73
N ALA A 900 1.04 -38.81 22.84
CA ALA A 900 1.80 -39.79 22.07
C ALA A 900 2.78 -39.13 21.07
N VAL A 901 2.39 -38.01 20.46
CA VAL A 901 3.30 -37.22 19.60
C VAL A 901 4.51 -36.71 20.41
N ALA A 902 4.27 -36.12 21.58
CA ALA A 902 5.34 -35.69 22.50
C ALA A 902 6.19 -36.87 22.98
N ASP A 903 5.57 -37.99 23.33
CA ASP A 903 6.28 -39.18 23.81
C ASP A 903 7.24 -39.73 22.75
N LEU A 904 6.81 -39.86 21.49
CA LEU A 904 7.74 -40.28 20.43
C LEU A 904 8.87 -39.26 20.25
N ALA A 905 8.54 -37.97 20.21
CA ALA A 905 9.52 -36.89 20.07
C ALA A 905 10.46 -36.76 21.28
N ALA A 906 10.23 -37.50 22.37
CA ALA A 906 10.98 -37.46 23.62
C ALA A 906 11.03 -36.05 24.25
N ILE A 907 9.90 -35.34 24.22
CA ILE A 907 9.70 -34.02 24.82
C ILE A 907 8.63 -34.08 25.93
N PRO A 908 8.49 -33.03 26.77
CA PRO A 908 7.43 -32.98 27.78
C PRO A 908 6.03 -33.19 27.18
N ALA A 909 5.16 -33.89 27.92
CA ALA A 909 3.81 -34.23 27.47
C ALA A 909 2.92 -33.01 27.17
N LYS A 910 3.17 -31.89 27.85
CA LYS A 910 2.57 -30.59 27.55
C LYS A 910 3.49 -29.83 26.61
N PHE A 911 2.97 -29.43 25.46
CA PHE A 911 3.73 -28.70 24.47
C PHE A 911 4.03 -27.28 24.97
N PRO A 912 5.21 -26.72 24.68
CA PRO A 912 5.51 -25.32 24.97
C PRO A 912 4.53 -24.36 24.28
N ARG A 913 4.01 -24.76 23.13
CA ARG A 913 3.04 -24.02 22.31
C ARG A 913 2.03 -24.99 21.72
N LYS A 914 0.75 -24.63 21.73
CA LYS A 914 -0.31 -25.46 21.13
C LYS A 914 -0.16 -25.49 19.61
N GLU A 915 -0.27 -26.67 19.01
CA GLU A 915 -0.40 -26.85 17.57
C GLU A 915 -1.78 -26.35 17.09
N ARG A 916 -1.92 -26.12 15.79
CA ARG A 916 -3.17 -25.61 15.19
C ARG A 916 -3.50 -26.35 13.90
N PHE A 917 -4.76 -26.75 13.74
CA PHE A 917 -5.34 -27.13 12.46
C PHE A 917 -6.31 -26.06 11.96
N VAL A 918 -6.24 -25.73 10.68
CA VAL A 918 -7.20 -24.85 10.00
C VAL A 918 -7.74 -25.56 8.76
N ALA A 919 -9.06 -25.78 8.72
CA ALA A 919 -9.74 -26.43 7.61
C ALA A 919 -10.32 -25.39 6.64
N ASP A 920 -9.57 -25.07 5.59
CA ASP A 920 -9.87 -24.02 4.62
C ASP A 920 -10.36 -24.61 3.29
N VAL A 921 -11.16 -23.86 2.53
CA VAL A 921 -11.75 -24.40 1.29
C VAL A 921 -10.74 -24.56 0.15
N GLN A 922 -9.62 -23.88 0.28
CA GLN A 922 -8.49 -23.96 -0.64
C GLN A 922 -7.19 -23.59 0.09
N ILE A 923 -6.17 -24.42 -0.12
CA ILE A 923 -4.83 -24.27 0.44
C ILE A 923 -3.80 -24.17 -0.69
N THR A 924 -2.57 -23.79 -0.35
CA THR A 924 -1.47 -23.53 -1.29
C THR A 924 -0.90 -24.79 -1.92
N ALA A 925 -0.88 -25.91 -1.20
CA ALA A 925 -0.28 -27.15 -1.67
C ALA A 925 -0.99 -28.38 -1.10
N GLY A 926 -1.05 -29.43 -1.93
CA GLY A 926 -1.51 -30.76 -1.52
C GLY A 926 -2.95 -30.81 -1.02
N PHE A 927 -3.22 -31.80 -0.18
CA PHE A 927 -4.49 -31.99 0.52
C PHE A 927 -4.45 -31.43 1.95
N MET A 928 -3.24 -31.42 2.53
CA MET A 928 -2.84 -30.78 3.78
C MET A 928 -1.38 -30.33 3.63
N HIS A 929 -0.94 -29.39 4.45
CA HIS A 929 0.48 -29.12 4.64
C HIS A 929 0.79 -28.60 6.05
N SER A 930 1.96 -28.97 6.54
CA SER A 930 2.50 -28.56 7.83
C SER A 930 2.79 -27.06 7.92
N GLY A 931 2.93 -26.58 9.14
CA GLY A 931 3.10 -25.17 9.46
C GLY A 931 2.49 -24.80 10.80
N TYR A 932 2.38 -23.50 11.05
CA TYR A 932 1.57 -22.96 12.13
C TYR A 932 0.68 -21.83 11.60
N PRO A 933 -0.58 -22.14 11.26
CA PRO A 933 -1.28 -23.41 11.44
C PRO A 933 -0.87 -24.51 10.43
N ILE A 934 -1.21 -25.76 10.75
CA ILE A 934 -1.32 -26.84 9.78
C ILE A 934 -2.61 -26.61 8.99
N MET A 935 -2.48 -26.48 7.68
CA MET A 935 -3.60 -26.19 6.78
C MET A 935 -4.12 -27.48 6.16
N MET A 936 -5.45 -27.61 6.05
CA MET A 936 -6.10 -28.73 5.38
C MET A 936 -7.32 -28.27 4.59
N LEU A 937 -7.72 -29.06 3.59
CA LEU A 937 -8.99 -28.81 2.90
C LEU A 937 -10.19 -29.00 3.83
N SER A 938 -11.22 -28.16 3.71
CA SER A 938 -12.41 -28.18 4.60
C SER A 938 -13.08 -29.55 4.72
N GLN A 939 -13.05 -30.36 3.67
CA GLN A 939 -13.58 -31.73 3.65
C GLN A 939 -12.93 -32.67 4.68
N SER A 940 -11.71 -32.35 5.14
CA SER A 940 -11.00 -33.13 6.16
C SER A 940 -11.21 -32.61 7.58
N GLY A 941 -11.87 -31.47 7.75
CA GLY A 941 -12.14 -30.89 9.06
C GLY A 941 -13.08 -31.76 9.90
N GLU A 942 -14.09 -32.37 9.27
CA GLU A 942 -15.04 -33.25 9.97
C GLU A 942 -14.40 -34.53 10.50
N GLU A 943 -13.33 -35.02 9.84
CA GLU A 943 -12.58 -36.19 10.28
C GLU A 943 -11.94 -35.99 11.66
N LEU A 944 -11.72 -34.74 12.09
CA LEU A 944 -11.14 -34.39 13.39
C LEU A 944 -12.14 -34.57 14.55
N LEU A 945 -13.44 -34.54 14.27
CA LEU A 945 -14.49 -34.34 15.27
C LEU A 945 -15.16 -35.64 15.75
N ASN A 946 -14.87 -36.77 15.11
CA ASN A 946 -15.55 -38.03 15.39
C ASN A 946 -14.57 -39.08 15.93
N PRO A 947 -14.44 -39.22 17.27
CA PRO A 947 -13.54 -40.18 17.88
C PRO A 947 -13.76 -41.63 17.45
N GLU A 948 -15.01 -42.04 17.18
CA GLU A 948 -15.29 -43.39 16.74
C GLU A 948 -14.77 -43.65 15.33
N GLU A 949 -15.01 -42.72 14.40
CA GLU A 949 -14.53 -42.85 13.03
C GLU A 949 -13.01 -42.79 12.96
N ILE A 950 -12.37 -41.93 13.76
CA ILE A 950 -10.90 -41.89 13.89
C ILE A 950 -10.37 -43.27 14.35
N ARG A 951 -11.03 -43.91 15.33
CA ARG A 951 -10.64 -45.25 15.79
C ARG A 951 -10.85 -46.35 14.74
N LYS A 952 -11.86 -46.22 13.88
CA LYS A 952 -12.17 -47.20 12.83
C LYS A 952 -11.30 -47.06 11.59
N LYS A 953 -11.07 -45.83 11.12
CA LYS A 953 -10.44 -45.52 9.82
C LYS A 953 -9.01 -44.99 9.94
N GLY A 954 -8.65 -44.41 11.10
CA GLY A 954 -7.38 -43.73 11.28
C GLY A 954 -7.40 -42.30 10.74
N VAL A 955 -6.30 -41.58 10.99
CA VAL A 955 -6.09 -40.16 10.61
C VAL A 955 -4.66 -39.96 10.12
N TRP A 956 -4.25 -40.72 9.10
CA TRP A 956 -2.86 -40.74 8.64
C TRP A 956 -2.37 -39.37 8.20
N GLY A 957 -3.14 -38.64 7.38
CA GLY A 957 -2.75 -37.33 6.86
C GLY A 957 -2.51 -36.30 7.96
N GLN A 958 -3.41 -36.21 8.93
CA GLN A 958 -3.29 -35.29 10.06
C GLN A 958 -2.05 -35.61 10.91
N MET A 959 -1.75 -36.90 11.12
CA MET A 959 -0.56 -37.30 11.89
C MET A 959 0.74 -37.12 11.09
N HIS A 960 0.68 -37.23 9.76
CA HIS A 960 1.79 -36.96 8.87
C HIS A 960 2.22 -35.49 8.98
N GLU A 961 1.27 -34.55 8.93
CA GLU A 961 1.57 -33.12 9.09
C GLU A 961 2.05 -32.75 10.50
N LEU A 962 1.47 -33.34 11.56
CA LEU A 962 2.00 -33.17 12.91
C LEU A 962 3.42 -33.74 13.03
N GLY A 963 3.71 -34.85 12.33
CA GLY A 963 5.04 -35.43 12.23
C GLY A 963 6.06 -34.49 11.61
N HIS A 964 5.69 -33.73 10.58
CA HIS A 964 6.56 -32.68 10.02
C HIS A 964 6.92 -31.62 11.07
N ASN A 965 5.97 -31.18 11.91
CA ASN A 965 6.26 -30.22 12.99
C ASN A 965 7.21 -30.81 14.07
N GLN A 966 7.36 -32.15 14.14
CA GLN A 966 8.30 -32.82 15.06
C GLN A 966 9.66 -33.16 14.44
N GLN A 967 9.84 -33.01 13.13
CA GLN A 967 11.15 -33.19 12.50
C GLN A 967 12.16 -32.17 13.05
N ARG A 968 13.44 -32.56 13.15
CA ARG A 968 14.53 -31.69 13.62
C ARG A 968 15.73 -31.84 12.70
N ASP A 969 16.31 -30.71 12.29
CA ASP A 969 17.39 -30.70 11.28
C ASP A 969 18.57 -31.62 11.65
N VAL A 970 18.85 -31.79 12.95
CA VAL A 970 19.94 -32.62 13.47
C VAL A 970 19.85 -34.11 13.11
N TRP A 971 18.68 -34.63 12.75
CA TRP A 971 18.53 -36.04 12.33
C TRP A 971 17.82 -36.21 10.98
N GLU A 972 17.58 -35.10 10.27
CA GLU A 972 16.97 -35.11 8.95
C GLU A 972 18.04 -35.03 7.84
N PHE A 973 17.87 -35.81 6.78
CA PHE A 973 18.76 -35.90 5.62
C PHE A 973 18.03 -35.38 4.37
N LYS A 974 17.82 -34.06 4.28
CA LYS A 974 17.03 -33.44 3.20
C LYS A 974 17.70 -33.63 1.83
N PRO A 975 16.95 -33.95 0.74
CA PRO A 975 15.49 -34.06 0.68
C PRO A 975 14.94 -35.46 1.01
N HIS A 976 15.80 -36.44 1.31
CA HIS A 976 15.42 -37.85 1.42
C HIS A 976 14.39 -38.14 2.52
N THR A 977 14.59 -37.53 3.69
CA THR A 977 13.78 -37.82 4.88
C THR A 977 12.57 -36.91 5.05
N THR A 978 12.48 -35.81 4.27
CA THR A 978 11.41 -34.80 4.39
C THR A 978 10.04 -35.45 4.47
N GLU A 979 9.70 -36.31 3.50
CA GLU A 979 8.42 -37.01 3.38
C GLU A 979 8.44 -38.44 3.95
N CYS A 980 9.43 -38.75 4.80
CA CYS A 980 9.68 -40.09 5.30
C CYS A 980 9.54 -40.15 6.82
N THR A 981 10.38 -39.44 7.57
CA THR A 981 10.44 -39.57 9.04
C THR A 981 9.20 -39.00 9.72
N CYS A 982 8.49 -38.04 9.12
CA CYS A 982 7.19 -37.56 9.57
C CYS A 982 6.18 -38.72 9.77
N ASN A 983 6.23 -39.76 8.93
CA ASN A 983 5.35 -40.93 9.03
C ASN A 983 5.62 -41.80 10.27
N LEU A 984 6.76 -41.63 10.96
CA LEU A 984 7.00 -42.33 12.24
C LEU A 984 5.97 -41.93 13.29
N TRP A 985 5.55 -40.66 13.31
CA TRP A 985 4.50 -40.18 14.20
C TRP A 985 3.14 -40.73 13.83
N ALA A 986 2.81 -40.77 12.53
CA ALA A 986 1.59 -41.44 12.05
C ALA A 986 1.53 -42.88 12.54
N LEU A 987 2.58 -43.66 12.32
CA LEU A 987 2.66 -45.04 12.78
C LEU A 987 2.54 -45.17 14.30
N TYR A 988 3.25 -44.33 15.05
CA TYR A 988 3.28 -44.39 16.51
C TYR A 988 1.91 -44.13 17.12
N VAL A 989 1.21 -43.09 16.65
CA VAL A 989 -0.12 -42.75 17.14
C VAL A 989 -1.12 -43.86 16.80
N HIS A 990 -1.05 -44.44 15.59
CA HIS A 990 -1.92 -45.55 15.21
C HIS A 990 -1.69 -46.80 16.08
N ASP A 991 -0.44 -47.12 16.39
CA ASP A 991 -0.07 -48.23 17.28
C ASP A 991 -0.47 -48.00 18.75
N LYS A 992 -0.26 -46.77 19.26
CA LYS A 992 -0.29 -46.50 20.70
C LYS A 992 -1.61 -45.94 21.20
N VAL A 993 -2.30 -45.15 20.40
CA VAL A 993 -3.52 -44.43 20.81
C VAL A 993 -4.75 -44.94 20.07
N ILE A 994 -4.69 -44.96 18.73
CA ILE A 994 -5.85 -45.34 17.89
C ILE A 994 -6.10 -46.85 17.98
N LYS A 995 -5.04 -47.66 18.10
CA LYS A 995 -5.08 -49.14 18.11
C LYS A 995 -5.60 -49.72 16.81
N LEU A 996 -5.23 -49.11 15.69
CA LEU A 996 -5.58 -49.58 14.35
C LEU A 996 -4.44 -50.42 13.76
N ASP A 997 -4.77 -51.53 13.12
CA ASP A 997 -3.82 -52.32 12.34
C ASP A 997 -3.18 -51.43 11.26
N ARG A 998 -1.84 -51.41 11.18
CA ARG A 998 -1.10 -50.56 10.23
C ARG A 998 -1.53 -50.80 8.78
N THR A 999 -1.89 -52.03 8.42
CA THR A 999 -2.37 -52.40 7.07
C THR A 999 -3.73 -51.77 6.73
N LYS A 1000 -4.50 -51.39 7.76
CA LYS A 1000 -5.76 -50.64 7.63
C LYS A 1000 -5.55 -49.14 7.77
N ALA A 1001 -4.45 -48.70 8.39
CA ALA A 1001 -4.14 -47.29 8.57
C ALA A 1001 -3.65 -46.62 7.27
N HIS A 1002 -2.87 -47.33 6.44
CA HIS A 1002 -2.43 -46.82 5.13
C HIS A 1002 -2.08 -47.96 4.16
N GLU A 1003 -2.37 -47.79 2.88
CA GLU A 1003 -2.14 -48.82 1.85
C GLU A 1003 -0.67 -49.22 1.71
N GLU A 1004 0.24 -48.26 1.82
CA GLU A 1004 1.68 -48.51 1.72
C GLU A 1004 2.24 -49.36 2.87
N MET A 1005 1.46 -49.57 3.94
CA MET A 1005 1.84 -50.44 5.05
C MET A 1005 1.48 -51.92 4.82
N LYS A 1006 0.76 -52.25 3.73
CA LYS A 1006 0.50 -53.63 3.33
C LYS A 1006 1.81 -54.36 2.99
N PRO A 1007 2.03 -55.61 3.43
CA PRO A 1007 3.28 -56.34 3.22
C PRO A 1007 3.75 -56.36 1.76
N GLU A 1008 2.82 -56.46 0.81
CA GLU A 1008 3.11 -56.51 -0.63
C GLU A 1008 3.77 -55.22 -1.12
N ASN A 1009 3.25 -54.06 -0.72
CA ASN A 1009 3.78 -52.74 -1.10
C ASN A 1009 5.14 -52.48 -0.44
N ARG A 1010 5.27 -52.81 0.85
CA ARG A 1010 6.54 -52.70 1.58
C ARG A 1010 7.65 -53.53 0.94
N ASN A 1011 7.35 -54.78 0.60
CA ASN A 1011 8.28 -55.67 -0.09
C ASN A 1011 8.63 -55.16 -1.49
N LYS A 1012 7.65 -54.63 -2.22
CA LYS A 1012 7.86 -54.04 -3.55
C LYS A 1012 8.84 -52.87 -3.49
N HIS A 1013 8.69 -51.93 -2.56
CA HIS A 1013 9.61 -50.79 -2.40
C HIS A 1013 11.06 -51.24 -2.17
N ILE A 1014 11.26 -52.25 -1.33
CA ILE A 1014 12.60 -52.80 -1.03
C ILE A 1014 13.19 -53.44 -2.30
N GLN A 1015 12.42 -54.29 -2.99
CA GLN A 1015 12.87 -55.00 -4.18
C GLN A 1015 13.22 -54.06 -5.33
N GLU A 1016 12.38 -53.04 -5.59
CA GLU A 1016 12.63 -52.05 -6.63
C GLU A 1016 13.89 -51.23 -6.33
N TYR A 1017 14.10 -50.82 -5.08
CA TYR A 1017 15.29 -50.08 -4.66
C TYR A 1017 16.57 -50.91 -4.80
N VAL A 1018 16.53 -52.18 -4.38
CA VAL A 1018 17.64 -53.13 -4.54
C VAL A 1018 17.94 -53.36 -6.03
N LYS A 1019 16.93 -53.63 -6.85
CA LYS A 1019 17.07 -53.82 -8.31
C LYS A 1019 17.61 -52.57 -9.01
N GLY A 1020 17.27 -51.38 -8.52
CA GLY A 1020 17.80 -50.10 -8.98
C GLY A 1020 19.24 -49.80 -8.55
N GLY A 1021 19.94 -50.75 -7.91
CA GLY A 1021 21.33 -50.61 -7.49
C GLY A 1021 21.53 -49.80 -6.22
N ARG A 1022 20.49 -49.62 -5.39
CA ARG A 1022 20.56 -48.93 -4.08
C ARG A 1022 21.11 -47.51 -4.17
N GLN A 1023 20.73 -46.79 -5.23
CA GLN A 1023 21.17 -45.42 -5.44
C GLN A 1023 20.56 -44.50 -4.37
N LEU A 1024 21.39 -43.83 -3.56
CA LEU A 1024 20.91 -42.96 -2.48
C LEU A 1024 19.94 -41.87 -2.97
N GLY A 1025 20.14 -41.34 -4.19
CA GLY A 1025 19.22 -40.40 -4.84
C GLY A 1025 17.79 -40.92 -5.05
N LYS A 1026 17.57 -42.24 -4.98
CA LYS A 1026 16.25 -42.90 -5.07
C LYS A 1026 15.71 -43.33 -3.70
N TRP A 1027 16.50 -43.22 -2.63
CA TRP A 1027 16.07 -43.47 -1.25
C TRP A 1027 15.24 -42.27 -0.77
N THR A 1028 13.94 -42.28 -1.01
CA THR A 1028 13.01 -41.20 -0.68
C THR A 1028 11.66 -41.74 -0.22
N LYS A 1029 10.84 -40.94 0.47
CA LYS A 1029 9.45 -41.28 0.89
C LYS A 1029 9.34 -42.67 1.54
N TRP A 1030 8.53 -43.56 0.96
CA TRP A 1030 8.22 -44.90 1.46
C TRP A 1030 9.43 -45.84 1.46
N THR A 1031 10.28 -45.79 0.42
CA THR A 1031 11.52 -46.56 0.37
C THR A 1031 12.45 -46.20 1.52
N ALA A 1032 12.54 -44.91 1.83
CA ALA A 1032 13.33 -44.45 2.98
C ALA A 1032 12.70 -44.88 4.31
N LEU A 1033 11.37 -44.84 4.41
CA LEU A 1033 10.64 -45.23 5.62
C LEU A 1033 10.87 -46.70 5.98
N GLU A 1034 11.03 -47.59 4.99
CA GLU A 1034 11.32 -49.00 5.24
C GLU A 1034 12.59 -49.24 6.07
N THR A 1035 13.63 -48.42 5.87
CA THR A 1035 14.85 -48.47 6.70
C THR A 1035 14.51 -48.28 8.18
N PHE A 1036 13.67 -47.29 8.50
CA PHE A 1036 13.25 -47.01 9.87
C PHE A 1036 12.24 -48.03 10.39
N LEU A 1037 11.34 -48.54 9.54
CA LEU A 1037 10.39 -49.59 9.92
C LEU A 1037 11.09 -50.90 10.30
N GLN A 1038 12.17 -51.27 9.61
CA GLN A 1038 12.97 -52.45 9.96
C GLN A 1038 13.69 -52.28 11.31
N LEU A 1039 14.23 -51.09 11.57
CA LEU A 1039 14.76 -50.74 12.90
C LEU A 1039 13.67 -50.80 13.97
N GLN A 1040 12.48 -50.28 13.68
CA GLN A 1040 11.34 -50.27 14.60
C GLN A 1040 10.84 -51.69 14.89
N ALA A 1041 10.78 -52.56 13.88
CA ALA A 1041 10.37 -53.96 14.05
C ALA A 1041 11.36 -54.76 14.90
N LYS A 1042 12.68 -54.51 14.78
CA LYS A 1042 13.71 -55.21 15.54
C LYS A 1042 13.88 -54.68 16.97
N PHE A 1043 13.92 -53.36 17.14
CA PHE A 1043 14.33 -52.71 18.40
C PHE A 1043 13.19 -52.00 19.15
N GLY A 1044 12.03 -51.87 18.52
CA GLY A 1044 10.85 -51.24 19.10
C GLY A 1044 10.93 -49.73 19.23
N TRP A 1045 9.80 -49.11 19.60
CA TRP A 1045 9.69 -47.67 19.75
C TRP A 1045 10.56 -47.07 20.87
N SER A 1046 10.88 -47.85 21.90
CA SER A 1046 11.77 -47.38 22.98
C SER A 1046 13.17 -47.02 22.46
N ALA A 1047 13.65 -47.68 21.40
CA ALA A 1047 14.94 -47.33 20.81
C ALA A 1047 14.88 -45.96 20.14
N PHE A 1048 13.84 -45.68 19.35
CA PHE A 1048 13.62 -44.37 18.71
C PHE A 1048 13.54 -43.24 19.72
N LYS A 1049 12.75 -43.41 20.80
CA LYS A 1049 12.64 -42.41 21.85
C LYS A 1049 13.99 -42.08 22.50
N LYS A 1050 14.81 -43.10 22.76
CA LYS A 1050 16.17 -42.92 23.30
C LYS A 1050 17.10 -42.22 22.30
N VAL A 1051 16.99 -42.53 21.01
CA VAL A 1051 17.75 -41.84 19.95
C VAL A 1051 17.37 -40.37 19.87
N PHE A 1052 16.08 -40.04 19.77
CA PHE A 1052 15.63 -38.65 19.72
C PHE A 1052 16.00 -37.88 21.00
N ALA A 1053 15.84 -38.50 22.18
CA ALA A 1053 16.30 -37.93 23.44
C ALA A 1053 17.82 -37.62 23.44
N ALA A 1054 18.65 -38.50 22.88
CA ALA A 1054 20.08 -38.27 22.78
C ALA A 1054 20.41 -37.03 21.93
N TYR A 1055 19.67 -36.82 20.84
CA TYR A 1055 19.86 -35.67 19.96
C TYR A 1055 19.44 -34.34 20.58
N HIS A 1056 18.45 -34.31 21.48
CA HIS A 1056 18.07 -33.07 22.20
C HIS A 1056 19.22 -32.46 23.02
N HIS A 1057 20.21 -33.27 23.39
CA HIS A 1057 21.38 -32.84 24.17
C HIS A 1057 22.68 -32.87 23.35
N MET A 1058 22.62 -33.20 22.06
CA MET A 1058 23.79 -33.39 21.22
C MET A 1058 24.25 -32.07 20.59
N SER A 1059 25.45 -31.62 20.95
CA SER A 1059 26.15 -30.53 20.26
C SER A 1059 26.96 -31.04 19.07
N ASN A 1060 27.25 -30.17 18.10
CA ASN A 1060 28.16 -30.43 16.97
C ASN A 1060 27.72 -31.56 16.03
N VAL A 1061 26.41 -31.68 15.79
CA VAL A 1061 25.90 -32.56 14.73
C VAL A 1061 26.35 -32.02 13.37
N PRO A 1062 26.87 -32.87 12.46
CA PRO A 1062 27.25 -32.43 11.12
C PRO A 1062 26.09 -31.74 10.38
N ARG A 1063 26.42 -30.80 9.48
CA ARG A 1063 25.39 -30.08 8.70
C ARG A 1063 25.08 -30.77 7.37
N ASP A 1064 26.03 -31.50 6.80
CA ASP A 1064 25.86 -32.26 5.56
C ASP A 1064 25.23 -33.64 5.82
N ASN A 1065 24.55 -34.19 4.80
CA ASN A 1065 23.83 -35.46 4.93
C ASN A 1065 24.75 -36.64 5.22
N GLN A 1066 25.96 -36.68 4.65
CA GLN A 1066 26.88 -37.81 4.85
C GLN A 1066 27.30 -37.89 6.33
N GLY A 1067 27.72 -36.75 6.91
CA GLY A 1067 28.05 -36.66 8.32
C GLY A 1067 26.85 -37.00 9.21
N LYS A 1068 25.65 -36.49 8.89
CA LYS A 1068 24.43 -36.78 9.66
C LYS A 1068 24.06 -38.28 9.63
N MET A 1069 24.14 -38.93 8.47
CA MET A 1069 23.87 -40.37 8.32
C MET A 1069 24.85 -41.23 9.15
N ASN A 1070 26.14 -40.89 9.09
CA ASN A 1070 27.17 -41.55 9.91
C ASN A 1070 26.91 -41.35 11.40
N LYS A 1071 26.58 -40.13 11.83
CA LYS A 1071 26.27 -39.84 13.22
C LYS A 1071 25.00 -40.55 13.70
N TYR A 1072 24.00 -40.66 12.84
CA TYR A 1072 22.78 -41.41 13.13
C TYR A 1072 23.04 -42.90 13.29
N ALA A 1073 23.82 -43.50 12.39
CA ALA A 1073 24.21 -44.91 12.49
C ALA A 1073 24.98 -45.19 13.79
N GLU A 1074 25.92 -44.32 14.16
CA GLU A 1074 26.66 -44.42 15.43
C GLU A 1074 25.72 -44.31 16.64
N THR A 1075 24.87 -43.29 16.66
CA THR A 1075 23.98 -42.98 17.78
C THR A 1075 22.97 -44.12 18.00
N PHE A 1076 22.34 -44.58 16.92
CA PHE A 1076 21.37 -45.67 16.99
C PHE A 1076 22.05 -46.97 17.45
N SER A 1077 23.20 -47.32 16.88
CA SER A 1077 23.98 -48.50 17.25
C SER A 1077 24.35 -48.51 18.74
N THR A 1078 24.77 -47.36 19.26
CA THR A 1078 25.09 -47.18 20.68
C THR A 1078 23.86 -47.37 21.56
N VAL A 1079 22.72 -46.78 21.19
CA VAL A 1079 21.46 -46.88 21.93
C VAL A 1079 20.95 -48.32 22.03
N VAL A 1080 21.09 -49.11 20.96
CA VAL A 1080 20.64 -50.51 20.94
C VAL A 1080 21.72 -51.53 21.31
N ASN A 1081 22.93 -51.07 21.62
CA ASN A 1081 24.09 -51.91 21.94
C ASN A 1081 24.32 -53.02 20.88
N ARG A 1082 24.26 -52.62 19.60
CA ARG A 1082 24.49 -53.47 18.41
C ARG A 1082 25.16 -52.65 17.32
N ASN A 1083 26.11 -53.25 16.61
CA ASN A 1083 26.70 -52.62 15.43
C ASN A 1083 25.73 -52.71 14.24
N LEU A 1084 25.15 -51.57 13.85
CA LEU A 1084 24.21 -51.44 12.74
C LEU A 1084 24.87 -50.98 11.42
N ALA A 1085 26.19 -50.80 11.38
CA ALA A 1085 26.88 -50.35 10.17
C ALA A 1085 26.61 -51.23 8.94
N PRO A 1086 26.61 -52.59 9.04
CA PRO A 1086 26.28 -53.45 7.91
C PRO A 1086 24.86 -53.20 7.37
N PHE A 1087 23.90 -53.00 8.27
CA PHE A 1087 22.51 -52.72 7.91
C PHE A 1087 22.36 -51.42 7.11
N PHE A 1088 22.96 -50.32 7.58
CA PHE A 1088 22.89 -49.04 6.87
C PHE A 1088 23.64 -49.09 5.53
N LYS A 1089 24.77 -49.80 5.45
CA LYS A 1089 25.46 -50.04 4.18
C LYS A 1089 24.61 -50.85 3.19
N ALA A 1090 23.86 -51.85 3.66
CA ALA A 1090 22.95 -52.63 2.82
C ALA A 1090 21.80 -51.79 2.24
N TRP A 1091 21.49 -50.66 2.87
CA TRP A 1091 20.58 -49.63 2.39
C TRP A 1091 21.25 -48.54 1.53
N GLY A 1092 22.54 -48.67 1.22
CA GLY A 1092 23.28 -47.73 0.37
C GLY A 1092 23.77 -46.46 1.09
N TRP A 1093 23.75 -46.42 2.43
CA TRP A 1093 24.28 -45.26 3.16
C TRP A 1093 25.81 -45.22 3.11
N PRO A 1094 26.42 -44.01 2.99
CA PRO A 1094 27.86 -43.84 2.91
C PRO A 1094 28.53 -43.92 4.30
N ILE A 1095 28.44 -45.08 4.94
CA ILE A 1095 29.06 -45.31 6.26
C ILE A 1095 30.59 -45.36 6.13
N GLU A 1096 31.26 -44.46 6.83
CA GLU A 1096 32.71 -44.30 6.79
C GLU A 1096 33.42 -45.36 7.63
N SER A 1097 34.61 -45.78 7.19
CA SER A 1097 35.41 -46.80 7.90
C SER A 1097 35.76 -46.41 9.33
N ALA A 1098 35.85 -45.11 9.65
CA ALA A 1098 36.07 -44.63 11.01
C ALA A 1098 34.90 -44.97 11.94
N VAL A 1099 33.66 -44.84 11.44
CA VAL A 1099 32.45 -45.22 12.18
C VAL A 1099 32.37 -46.73 12.35
N GLU A 1100 32.68 -47.51 11.31
CA GLU A 1100 32.72 -48.98 11.41
C GLU A 1100 33.71 -49.46 12.46
N LYS A 1101 34.94 -48.91 12.46
CA LYS A 1101 35.97 -49.22 13.46
C LYS A 1101 35.52 -48.85 14.87
N LYS A 1102 34.79 -47.75 15.02
CA LYS A 1102 34.24 -47.34 16.32
C LYS A 1102 33.16 -48.32 16.80
N LEU A 1103 32.31 -48.79 15.89
CA LEU A 1103 31.20 -49.68 16.20
C LEU A 1103 31.60 -51.16 16.29
N SER A 1104 32.80 -51.56 15.86
CA SER A 1104 33.25 -52.95 15.84
C SER A 1104 33.38 -53.60 17.22
N SER A 1105 33.36 -52.81 18.29
CA SER A 1105 33.32 -53.30 19.68
C SER A 1105 31.93 -53.80 20.11
N LEU A 1106 30.87 -53.43 19.37
CA LEU A 1106 29.50 -53.86 19.64
C LEU A 1106 29.18 -55.15 18.87
N PRO A 1107 28.30 -56.02 19.40
CA PRO A 1107 27.85 -57.21 18.67
C PRO A 1107 27.17 -56.83 17.35
N GLU A 1108 27.60 -57.43 16.25
CA GLU A 1108 27.09 -57.15 14.91
C GLU A 1108 25.64 -57.63 14.72
N TRP A 1109 24.83 -56.84 14.02
CA TRP A 1109 23.51 -57.28 13.57
C TRP A 1109 23.60 -57.93 12.18
N SER A 1110 24.17 -59.14 12.12
CA SER A 1110 24.47 -59.85 10.86
C SER A 1110 23.23 -60.47 10.18
N ASP A 1111 22.16 -60.75 10.92
CA ASP A 1111 20.89 -61.32 10.42
C ASP A 1111 19.85 -60.25 10.06
N HIS A 1112 20.30 -59.05 9.68
CA HIS A 1112 19.40 -57.94 9.40
C HIS A 1112 18.52 -58.21 8.16
N PRO A 1113 17.30 -57.63 8.06
CA PRO A 1113 16.35 -57.94 6.97
C PRO A 1113 16.90 -57.72 5.55
N MET A 1114 17.86 -56.80 5.39
CA MET A 1114 18.49 -56.54 4.09
C MET A 1114 19.54 -57.59 3.67
N ALA A 1115 19.94 -58.51 4.55
CA ALA A 1115 21.01 -59.48 4.27
C ALA A 1115 20.58 -60.51 3.21
N GLN A 1116 19.28 -60.76 3.07
CA GLN A 1116 18.72 -61.63 2.02
C GLN A 1116 18.87 -61.06 0.60
N TYR A 1117 19.21 -59.78 0.46
CA TYR A 1117 19.43 -59.11 -0.81
C TYR A 1117 20.92 -58.85 -1.10
N ALA A 1118 21.81 -59.25 -0.17
CA ALA A 1118 23.24 -59.00 -0.23
C ALA A 1118 23.91 -59.65 -1.45
#